data_AF-A0A3P9DKW7-F1
#
_entry.id   AF-A0A3P9DKW7-F1
#
_cell.length_a   1.000
_cell.length_b   1.000
_cell.length_c   1.000
_cell.angle_alpha   90.00
_cell.angle_beta   90.00
_cell.angle_gamma   90.00
#
_symmetry.space_group_name_H-M   'P 1'
#
loop_
_entity.id
_entity.type
_entity.pdbx_description
1 polymer ?
#
loop_
_entity_poly.entity_id
_entity_poly.type
_entity_poly.pdbx_seq_one_letter_code
_entity_poly.pdbx_strand_id
1 'polypeptide(L)'
;MRLCRTCALLALLFLAVLDSSESQQEVVRPDKGLNVTVSTEQPKCFVCIVSKVNSTPLPCHSSLSLVPEVETTLQFSCPQPVEQAYTVTIAHSIECTENACSPPTLQTQPSILTNFARIFTWDLNAAQDTVVRLSIIEGGLTDTSQPCSDGHQFSVSTSIASSKAQTQYCRGGSVKSLYLINPAVVSLQVKPKAQVVSELFQTSVTQLKTEVISVDSSTTMVLSRDPKESVCEVCTAEGPTLTCSTEKTLNNVEKLSVVFSCPKPQDGFNVKIKKTIECTKTSCKPSTAEIVPDQLNAFKRSLTWDISVPESTVLTLDFPGGGLKEISAGVTCPDVYQYSVSTIKRSGEIQSNKYCKGGTVSDLNLLGATTVTIEVPKGEKLESAAFNVKATERASRMMSVASEIKKTKIIITKVNQELHCNVCQMAPYQKCYPETLALFAPCNVSVEFTCPRPQDVFSVEVNREIVIAIVGVNLPRGVSDTTLVTANFPRDFPDNMQMQWSFTVPGMHNYTVLFDHVTPPECLNNGEVTVEYQAGAKTVTKALKDPQPEHQQGNFNMVLTNCQTNTTLPGLTLNYRVSVVRSGRPVLCTVDLTKDPGVSLQIENLNSASYCEISINSEVKEKINVTAGSIAKLSFLDCPNDDIRLTAKKVIDCKNTESCPVTTLSVSTMEPCLPMPLNSFTWHLNIPETKTWDLVSPKGSLRQSLPSQECKEPFSLHLAEEEGSNFVGNFCFDGVIQKIQVHANISITAPGQQLSRMTGSFLNISVSEEITETIIYTVSPDTMSPTLLATPNWPQGMKSYRTLSWIVTLPNQYKAQLNFNVTQPQCKEGHTGIDVRTIENRELKLSISENDPLVVEQLVGESFYLNMSNCEPETRQFSALTTINLQRKQNFLPIVLGISGAILFLLLVLAVVCIVTKKKKNQKRNRGSSIYMPKGNIFRPSDMHFTKTRSENESHVYDSIDETMVYGHLLSNSSHGEAFPDQYNGIQTDTYRTFTGPADGALPVIKEPDPQPGDKMFMDPSETFIPSRPRTPINRQDSLGFQDRRMIDNELYTFKTTGDINTIRLSAADMEPIPDDYL
;
A
#
# COMPACT_ATOMS: atom_id res chain seq x y z
N MET A 1 -24.00 -15.28 84.27
CA MET A 1 -24.92 -14.63 83.29
C MET A 1 -24.39 -13.24 82.89
N ARG A 2 -23.33 -13.21 82.06
CA ARG A 2 -22.84 -12.06 81.26
C ARG A 2 -22.28 -12.66 79.96
N LEU A 3 -21.97 -11.85 78.95
CA LEU A 3 -21.66 -12.28 77.56
C LEU A 3 -22.83 -12.98 76.83
N CYS A 4 -23.90 -12.23 76.51
CA CYS A 4 -24.80 -12.58 75.38
C CYS A 4 -25.62 -11.38 74.88
N ARG A 5 -25.06 -10.16 74.86
CA ARG A 5 -25.80 -8.94 74.45
C ARG A 5 -25.01 -7.91 73.62
N THR A 6 -23.71 -8.10 73.40
CA THR A 6 -22.85 -7.21 72.61
C THR A 6 -22.70 -7.66 71.15
N CYS A 7 -22.63 -8.96 70.87
CA CYS A 7 -22.53 -9.48 69.50
C CYS A 7 -23.76 -9.13 68.64
N ALA A 8 -24.97 -9.11 69.23
CA ALA A 8 -26.20 -8.81 68.49
C ALA A 8 -26.21 -7.39 67.90
N LEU A 9 -25.67 -6.40 68.61
CA LEU A 9 -25.64 -5.01 68.15
C LEU A 9 -24.56 -4.75 67.09
N LEU A 10 -23.39 -5.40 67.17
CA LEU A 10 -22.42 -5.33 66.07
C LEU A 10 -22.88 -6.12 64.84
N ALA A 11 -23.54 -7.28 65.01
CA ALA A 11 -24.10 -8.03 63.89
C ALA A 11 -25.19 -7.23 63.16
N LEU A 12 -26.08 -6.55 63.89
CA LEU A 12 -27.10 -5.69 63.30
C LEU A 12 -26.53 -4.42 62.64
N LEU A 13 -25.37 -3.92 63.07
CA LEU A 13 -24.69 -2.81 62.41
C LEU A 13 -23.91 -3.23 61.15
N PHE A 14 -23.36 -4.46 61.10
CA PHE A 14 -22.71 -4.97 59.89
C PHE A 14 -23.67 -5.57 58.85
N LEU A 15 -24.85 -6.06 59.27
CA LEU A 15 -25.93 -6.49 58.36
C LEU A 15 -26.75 -5.32 57.77
N ALA A 16 -26.39 -4.07 58.08
CA ALA A 16 -27.06 -2.87 57.58
C ALA A 16 -26.29 -2.15 56.44
N VAL A 17 -25.25 -2.78 55.87
CA VAL A 17 -24.34 -2.16 54.88
C VAL A 17 -24.18 -3.03 53.61
N LEU A 18 -25.03 -4.03 53.42
CA LEU A 18 -25.11 -4.84 52.19
C LEU A 18 -26.57 -4.97 51.75
N ASP A 19 -26.79 -4.94 50.44
CA ASP A 19 -28.10 -4.94 49.76
C ASP A 19 -29.09 -3.83 50.16
N SER A 20 -28.61 -2.58 50.17
CA SER A 20 -29.40 -1.47 49.63
C SER A 20 -29.06 -1.27 48.14
N SER A 21 -29.67 -2.05 47.26
CA SER A 21 -29.68 -1.71 45.83
C SER A 21 -30.57 -0.47 45.64
N GLU A 22 -29.97 0.72 45.67
CA GLU A 22 -30.69 1.99 45.46
C GLU A 22 -31.24 2.04 44.03
N SER A 23 -32.49 1.60 43.86
CA SER A 23 -33.15 1.62 42.56
C SER A 23 -33.62 3.04 42.24
N GLN A 24 -32.69 3.84 41.72
CA GLN A 24 -32.95 5.20 41.26
C GLN A 24 -34.10 5.20 40.24
N GLN A 25 -35.05 6.11 40.42
CA GLN A 25 -36.13 6.36 39.46
C GLN A 25 -35.99 7.77 38.91
N GLU A 26 -36.06 7.91 37.58
CA GLU A 26 -36.13 9.21 36.91
C GLU A 26 -37.34 9.28 35.99
N VAL A 27 -37.95 10.47 35.91
CA VAL A 27 -39.08 10.75 35.01
C VAL A 27 -38.53 11.45 33.77
N VAL A 28 -38.73 10.82 32.62
CA VAL A 28 -38.13 11.23 31.34
C VAL A 28 -39.22 11.46 30.31
N ARG A 29 -39.12 12.57 29.59
CA ARG A 29 -40.00 12.90 28.46
C ARG A 29 -39.14 13.42 27.31
N PRO A 30 -38.79 12.59 26.31
CA PRO A 30 -37.97 13.03 25.18
C PRO A 30 -38.73 14.07 24.34
N ASP A 31 -38.02 15.09 23.86
CA ASP A 31 -38.61 16.08 22.95
C ASP A 31 -38.89 15.48 21.55
N LYS A 32 -39.72 16.17 20.77
CA LYS A 32 -40.20 15.73 19.46
C LYS A 32 -39.03 15.49 18.49
N GLY A 33 -38.99 14.29 17.90
CA GLY A 33 -37.96 13.91 16.92
C GLY A 33 -36.65 13.38 17.52
N LEU A 34 -36.50 13.37 18.85
CA LEU A 34 -35.32 12.80 19.51
C LEU A 34 -35.50 11.30 19.79
N ASN A 35 -34.73 10.46 19.09
CA ASN A 35 -34.64 9.03 19.35
C ASN A 35 -33.69 8.78 20.53
N VAL A 36 -34.24 8.69 21.75
CA VAL A 36 -33.47 8.47 22.97
C VAL A 36 -33.40 6.99 23.30
N THR A 37 -32.18 6.46 23.51
CA THR A 37 -31.93 5.08 23.95
C THR A 37 -31.00 5.07 25.15
N VAL A 38 -31.38 4.33 26.19
CA VAL A 38 -30.59 4.12 27.40
C VAL A 38 -30.00 2.72 27.37
N SER A 39 -28.69 2.56 27.54
CA SER A 39 -28.02 1.26 27.47
C SER A 39 -26.93 1.08 28.53
N THR A 40 -26.66 -0.17 28.90
CA THR A 40 -25.54 -0.56 29.74
C THR A 40 -24.80 -1.76 29.16
N GLU A 41 -23.47 -1.71 29.24
CA GLU A 41 -22.58 -2.84 28.93
C GLU A 41 -22.24 -3.65 30.20
N GLN A 42 -22.71 -3.22 31.38
CA GLN A 42 -22.38 -3.88 32.64
C GLN A 42 -23.25 -5.12 32.90
N PRO A 43 -22.64 -6.28 33.20
CA PRO A 43 -23.39 -7.48 33.54
C PRO A 43 -24.17 -7.29 34.86
N LYS A 44 -25.44 -7.75 34.87
CA LYS A 44 -26.41 -7.62 35.97
C LYS A 44 -27.01 -6.21 36.17
N CYS A 45 -26.87 -5.29 35.22
CA CYS A 45 -27.51 -3.97 35.26
C CYS A 45 -28.65 -3.89 34.22
N PHE A 46 -29.81 -3.34 34.62
CA PHE A 46 -31.05 -3.31 33.83
C PHE A 46 -31.86 -2.02 34.03
N VAL A 47 -32.52 -1.55 32.97
CA VAL A 47 -33.52 -0.48 33.02
C VAL A 47 -34.92 -1.05 32.82
N CYS A 48 -35.88 -0.61 33.63
CA CYS A 48 -37.29 -1.01 33.60
C CYS A 48 -38.21 0.21 33.39
N ILE A 49 -39.36 0.04 32.73
CA ILE A 49 -40.42 1.07 32.70
C ILE A 49 -41.42 0.79 33.83
N VAL A 50 -41.70 1.81 34.65
CA VAL A 50 -42.67 1.77 35.75
C VAL A 50 -43.97 2.45 35.31
N SER A 51 -45.09 1.74 35.40
CA SER A 51 -46.42 2.29 35.12
C SER A 51 -47.05 2.87 36.39
N LYS A 52 -47.51 4.12 36.33
CA LYS A 52 -48.19 4.82 37.44
C LYS A 52 -49.58 4.26 37.80
N VAL A 53 -50.07 3.24 37.09
CA VAL A 53 -51.48 2.76 37.17
C VAL A 53 -51.60 1.31 37.70
N ASN A 54 -50.53 0.52 37.71
CA ASN A 54 -50.50 -0.82 38.32
C ASN A 54 -49.08 -1.15 38.80
N SER A 55 -48.97 -1.67 40.03
CA SER A 55 -47.71 -1.95 40.73
C SER A 55 -46.96 -3.20 40.23
N THR A 56 -46.90 -3.40 38.92
CA THR A 56 -46.19 -4.49 38.25
C THR A 56 -45.20 -3.89 37.24
N PRO A 57 -43.87 -3.99 37.45
CA PRO A 57 -42.91 -3.46 36.50
C PRO A 57 -42.99 -4.21 35.16
N LEU A 58 -42.75 -3.50 34.06
CA LEU A 58 -42.56 -4.12 32.74
C LEU A 58 -41.21 -4.87 32.70
N PRO A 59 -41.02 -5.81 31.75
CA PRO A 59 -39.73 -6.49 31.59
C PRO A 59 -38.58 -5.48 31.47
N CYS A 60 -37.51 -5.74 32.21
CA CYS A 60 -36.33 -4.90 32.23
C CYS A 60 -35.32 -5.35 31.17
N HIS A 61 -34.62 -4.40 30.56
CA HIS A 61 -33.68 -4.65 29.47
C HIS A 61 -32.33 -3.96 29.72
N SER A 62 -31.27 -4.48 29.09
CA SER A 62 -29.93 -3.86 29.09
C SER A 62 -29.80 -2.70 28.09
N SER A 63 -30.74 -2.60 27.14
CA SER A 63 -30.91 -1.46 26.24
C SER A 63 -32.41 -1.18 26.06
N LEU A 64 -32.81 0.08 26.12
CA LEU A 64 -34.19 0.53 26.13
C LEU A 64 -34.33 1.86 25.36
N SER A 65 -35.05 1.83 24.24
CA SER A 65 -35.43 3.05 23.49
C SER A 65 -36.74 3.64 24.03
N LEU A 66 -36.78 4.97 24.13
CA LEU A 66 -37.91 5.73 24.65
C LEU A 66 -38.77 6.29 23.51
N VAL A 67 -40.07 6.43 23.74
CA VAL A 67 -41.00 7.03 22.76
C VAL A 67 -40.98 8.57 22.91
N PRO A 68 -40.78 9.34 21.83
CA PRO A 68 -40.83 10.81 21.88
C PRO A 68 -42.17 11.35 22.39
N GLU A 69 -42.14 12.56 22.98
CA GLU A 69 -43.28 13.30 23.55
C GLU A 69 -44.03 12.61 24.71
N VAL A 70 -43.72 11.35 25.05
CA VAL A 70 -44.37 10.57 26.13
C VAL A 70 -43.57 10.68 27.43
N GLU A 71 -44.26 10.99 28.54
CA GLU A 71 -43.66 10.92 29.88
C GLU A 71 -43.57 9.46 30.36
N THR A 72 -42.36 9.01 30.67
CA THR A 72 -42.06 7.65 31.14
C THR A 72 -41.30 7.72 32.46
N THR A 73 -41.58 6.80 33.38
CA THR A 73 -40.81 6.64 34.62
C THR A 73 -39.88 5.44 34.45
N LEU A 74 -38.58 5.70 34.46
CA LEU A 74 -37.54 4.68 34.35
C LEU A 74 -37.05 4.30 35.74
N GLN A 75 -36.91 3.01 36.00
CA GLN A 75 -36.24 2.48 37.18
C GLN A 75 -34.96 1.78 36.75
N PHE A 76 -33.84 2.18 37.36
CA PHE A 76 -32.53 1.62 37.12
C PHE A 76 -32.18 0.65 38.25
N SER A 77 -31.59 -0.50 37.91
CA SER A 77 -31.13 -1.49 38.88
C SER A 77 -29.73 -1.95 38.51
N CYS A 78 -28.74 -1.75 39.39
CA CYS A 78 -27.35 -2.10 39.13
C CYS A 78 -26.59 -2.27 40.47
N PRO A 79 -25.61 -3.20 40.58
CA PRO A 79 -24.77 -3.33 41.78
C PRO A 79 -23.68 -2.25 41.89
N GLN A 80 -23.45 -1.48 40.83
CA GLN A 80 -22.52 -0.35 40.78
C GLN A 80 -23.28 0.99 40.88
N PRO A 81 -22.63 2.10 41.28
CA PRO A 81 -23.23 3.43 41.29
C PRO A 81 -23.84 3.76 39.91
N VAL A 82 -25.16 3.99 39.91
CA VAL A 82 -26.01 4.02 38.72
C VAL A 82 -25.50 5.02 37.66
N GLU A 83 -25.02 6.17 38.12
CA GLU A 83 -24.44 7.26 37.30
C GLU A 83 -23.26 6.85 36.39
N GLN A 84 -22.58 5.75 36.72
CA GLN A 84 -21.41 5.23 35.98
C GLN A 84 -21.72 3.99 35.14
N ALA A 85 -22.89 3.38 35.33
CA ALA A 85 -23.24 2.10 34.70
C ALA A 85 -24.03 2.24 33.39
N TYR A 86 -24.67 3.38 33.15
CA TYR A 86 -25.55 3.59 31.99
C TYR A 86 -25.08 4.77 31.13
N THR A 87 -25.18 4.58 29.81
CA THR A 87 -24.99 5.63 28.81
C THR A 87 -26.32 5.90 28.11
N VAL A 88 -26.60 7.17 27.83
CA VAL A 88 -27.81 7.63 27.16
C VAL A 88 -27.43 8.21 25.80
N THR A 89 -27.91 7.59 24.73
CA THR A 89 -27.73 8.07 23.36
C THR A 89 -28.98 8.84 22.92
N ILE A 90 -28.79 10.03 22.36
CA ILE A 90 -29.85 10.91 21.86
C ILE A 90 -29.57 11.14 20.37
N ALA A 91 -30.29 10.44 19.49
CA ALA A 91 -30.15 10.56 18.04
C ALA A 91 -31.21 11.48 17.43
N HIS A 92 -30.81 12.28 16.44
CA HIS A 92 -31.66 13.23 15.72
C HIS A 92 -31.25 13.25 14.24
N SER A 93 -32.12 12.78 13.35
CA SER A 93 -31.86 12.79 11.91
C SER A 93 -32.07 14.19 11.30
N ILE A 94 -31.22 14.56 10.35
CA ILE A 94 -31.28 15.83 9.60
C ILE A 94 -31.52 15.49 8.14
N GLU A 95 -32.59 16.03 7.55
CA GLU A 95 -32.88 15.89 6.11
C GLU A 95 -32.58 17.20 5.39
N CYS A 96 -31.72 17.15 4.38
CA CYS A 96 -31.28 18.32 3.61
C CYS A 96 -31.65 18.20 2.13
N THR A 97 -32.38 19.20 1.65
CA THR A 97 -32.71 19.44 0.24
C THR A 97 -31.64 20.33 -0.41
N GLU A 98 -31.73 20.58 -1.72
CA GLU A 98 -30.87 21.52 -2.45
C GLU A 98 -30.83 22.95 -1.87
N ASN A 99 -31.87 23.36 -1.13
CA ASN A 99 -32.08 24.75 -0.70
C ASN A 99 -32.16 24.92 0.83
N ALA A 100 -32.60 23.89 1.57
CA ALA A 100 -32.79 23.97 3.02
C ALA A 100 -32.62 22.62 3.73
N CYS A 101 -32.20 22.66 4.99
CA CYS A 101 -32.15 21.53 5.91
C CYS A 101 -33.25 21.62 6.96
N SER A 102 -33.78 20.46 7.36
CA SER A 102 -34.75 20.30 8.42
C SER A 102 -34.20 19.35 9.50
N PRO A 103 -34.07 19.80 10.78
CA PRO A 103 -34.30 21.15 11.28
C PRO A 103 -33.18 22.16 10.91
N PRO A 104 -33.47 23.48 10.89
CA PRO A 104 -32.49 24.53 10.62
C PRO A 104 -31.51 24.78 11.79
N THR A 105 -31.89 24.42 13.01
CA THR A 105 -31.05 24.52 14.22
C THR A 105 -31.03 23.17 14.91
N LEU A 106 -29.83 22.69 15.25
CA LEU A 106 -29.62 21.43 15.96
C LEU A 106 -29.76 21.68 17.46
N GLN A 107 -30.98 21.46 17.94
CA GLN A 107 -31.32 21.57 19.35
C GLN A 107 -30.92 20.30 20.12
N THR A 108 -30.45 20.48 21.35
CA THR A 108 -30.35 19.43 22.38
C THR A 108 -31.43 19.66 23.43
N GLN A 109 -31.84 18.58 24.11
CA GLN A 109 -32.66 18.65 25.32
C GLN A 109 -31.74 18.60 26.56
N PRO A 110 -31.34 19.74 27.17
CA PRO A 110 -30.21 19.74 28.11
C PRO A 110 -30.53 19.06 29.45
N SER A 111 -31.81 19.03 29.79
CA SER A 111 -32.38 18.49 31.03
C SER A 111 -32.59 16.98 31.02
N ILE A 112 -32.44 16.29 29.86
CA ILE A 112 -32.67 14.85 29.81
C ILE A 112 -31.55 14.08 30.54
N LEU A 113 -31.93 13.20 31.48
CA LEU A 113 -31.08 12.20 32.12
C LEU A 113 -29.69 12.73 32.54
N THR A 114 -29.67 13.90 33.19
CA THR A 114 -28.44 14.67 33.47
C THR A 114 -27.44 13.97 34.39
N ASN A 115 -27.89 13.00 35.19
CA ASN A 115 -27.05 12.21 36.09
C ASN A 115 -26.21 11.13 35.38
N PHE A 116 -26.38 10.96 34.06
CA PHE A 116 -25.74 9.90 33.27
C PHE A 116 -24.77 10.46 32.22
N ALA A 117 -23.88 9.59 31.70
CA ALA A 117 -23.10 9.91 30.52
C ALA A 117 -24.02 10.00 29.29
N ARG A 118 -23.89 11.06 28.49
CA ARG A 118 -24.78 11.35 27.37
C ARG A 118 -24.01 11.49 26.07
N ILE A 119 -24.53 10.90 25.01
CA ILE A 119 -24.00 10.99 23.65
C ILE A 119 -25.13 11.56 22.78
N PHE A 120 -24.95 12.79 22.32
CA PHE A 120 -25.81 13.39 21.30
C PHE A 120 -25.27 13.00 19.93
N THR A 121 -26.15 12.68 19.00
CA THR A 121 -25.83 12.15 17.66
C THR A 121 -26.75 12.78 16.63
N TRP A 122 -26.16 13.25 15.53
CA TRP A 122 -26.86 13.90 14.43
C TRP A 122 -26.51 13.20 13.12
N ASP A 123 -27.49 12.52 12.54
CA ASP A 123 -27.34 11.73 11.32
C ASP A 123 -27.74 12.59 10.12
N LEU A 124 -26.79 12.92 9.25
CA LEU A 124 -27.00 13.85 8.14
C LEU A 124 -27.28 13.11 6.82
N ASN A 125 -28.48 13.32 6.29
CA ASN A 125 -28.94 12.76 5.01
C ASN A 125 -29.26 13.90 4.03
N ALA A 126 -28.65 13.89 2.84
CA ALA A 126 -28.82 14.95 1.84
C ALA A 126 -28.76 14.42 0.40
N ALA A 127 -29.27 15.19 -0.56
CA ALA A 127 -29.20 14.82 -1.98
C ALA A 127 -27.75 14.72 -2.49
N GLN A 128 -27.54 13.97 -3.58
CA GLN A 128 -26.27 14.00 -4.30
C GLN A 128 -25.94 15.45 -4.72
N ASP A 129 -24.65 15.78 -4.80
CA ASP A 129 -24.11 17.12 -5.07
C ASP A 129 -24.49 18.25 -4.07
N THR A 130 -24.99 17.92 -2.87
CA THR A 130 -25.24 18.90 -1.80
C THR A 130 -24.18 18.88 -0.70
N VAL A 131 -23.73 20.08 -0.28
CA VAL A 131 -22.86 20.27 0.89
C VAL A 131 -23.62 21.01 1.99
N VAL A 132 -23.59 20.44 3.19
CA VAL A 132 -24.24 21.02 4.37
C VAL A 132 -23.19 21.68 5.26
N ARG A 133 -23.37 22.97 5.49
CA ARG A 133 -22.55 23.79 6.38
C ARG A 133 -23.20 23.87 7.76
N LEU A 134 -22.59 23.22 8.75
CA LEU A 134 -22.91 23.38 10.17
C LEU A 134 -22.13 24.57 10.73
N SER A 135 -22.82 25.65 11.11
CA SER A 135 -22.22 26.77 11.83
C SER A 135 -22.25 26.50 13.33
N ILE A 136 -21.11 26.64 14.01
CA ILE A 136 -21.00 26.42 15.47
C ILE A 136 -21.40 27.70 16.20
N ILE A 137 -22.38 27.62 17.11
CA ILE A 137 -23.01 28.81 17.71
C ILE A 137 -22.10 29.46 18.78
N GLU A 138 -21.42 28.67 19.62
CA GLU A 138 -20.57 29.18 20.70
C GLU A 138 -19.16 28.54 20.73
N GLY A 139 -18.14 29.36 21.02
CA GLY A 139 -16.81 28.93 21.44
C GLY A 139 -15.89 28.36 20.35
N GLY A 140 -16.45 27.80 19.27
CA GLY A 140 -15.69 27.16 18.20
C GLY A 140 -15.00 25.84 18.62
N LEU A 141 -14.44 25.13 17.64
CA LEU A 141 -13.81 23.83 17.84
C LEU A 141 -12.31 23.84 17.53
N THR A 142 -11.54 23.05 18.28
CA THR A 142 -10.12 22.74 18.00
C THR A 142 -9.97 21.24 17.81
N ASP A 143 -9.18 20.82 16.83
CA ASP A 143 -8.81 19.42 16.59
C ASP A 143 -8.02 18.86 17.80
N THR A 144 -8.15 17.57 18.09
CA THR A 144 -7.48 16.90 19.21
C THR A 144 -7.23 15.41 18.95
N SER A 145 -6.15 14.88 19.54
CA SER A 145 -5.90 13.44 19.68
C SER A 145 -5.99 12.96 21.14
N GLN A 146 -6.43 13.83 22.06
CA GLN A 146 -6.55 13.58 23.49
C GLN A 146 -7.96 13.97 24.01
N PRO A 147 -8.50 13.26 25.01
CA PRO A 147 -9.85 13.51 25.52
C PRO A 147 -9.96 14.88 26.20
N CYS A 148 -11.04 15.59 25.92
CA CYS A 148 -11.21 16.99 26.30
C CYS A 148 -11.31 17.21 27.83
N SER A 149 -10.57 18.20 28.33
CA SER A 149 -10.48 18.52 29.77
C SER A 149 -11.80 19.04 30.35
N ASP A 150 -12.61 19.72 29.54
CA ASP A 150 -13.96 20.17 29.87
C ASP A 150 -15.02 19.05 29.82
N GLY A 151 -14.63 17.84 29.41
CA GLY A 151 -15.52 16.70 29.27
C GLY A 151 -16.53 16.79 28.13
N HIS A 152 -16.34 17.69 27.16
CA HIS A 152 -17.18 17.84 25.96
C HIS A 152 -16.38 17.43 24.71
N GLN A 153 -16.51 16.17 24.31
CA GLN A 153 -15.77 15.60 23.19
C GLN A 153 -16.70 15.50 21.98
N PHE A 154 -16.47 16.36 21.00
CA PHE A 154 -17.14 16.30 19.71
C PHE A 154 -16.41 15.33 18.79
N SER A 155 -17.13 14.65 17.91
CA SER A 155 -16.51 13.91 16.81
C SER A 155 -17.33 13.98 15.53
N VAL A 156 -16.66 13.83 14.40
CA VAL A 156 -17.27 13.80 13.07
C VAL A 156 -16.76 12.56 12.34
N SER A 157 -17.68 11.87 11.68
CA SER A 157 -17.37 10.74 10.81
C SER A 157 -18.14 10.88 9.50
N THR A 158 -17.42 11.14 8.41
CA THR A 158 -17.94 10.96 7.05
C THR A 158 -17.91 9.48 6.69
N SER A 159 -18.83 9.05 5.83
CA SER A 159 -19.05 7.62 5.51
C SER A 159 -17.94 6.94 4.70
N ILE A 160 -16.91 7.67 4.26
CA ILE A 160 -15.83 7.13 3.44
C ILE A 160 -14.78 6.45 4.34
N ALA A 161 -14.84 5.12 4.36
CA ALA A 161 -13.85 4.16 4.84
C ALA A 161 -13.63 3.95 6.37
N SER A 162 -14.01 2.76 6.82
CA SER A 162 -13.20 1.89 7.71
C SER A 162 -12.62 2.52 8.99
N SER A 163 -13.49 2.94 9.91
CA SER A 163 -13.24 3.04 11.37
C SER A 163 -11.98 3.78 11.86
N LYS A 164 -11.36 4.63 11.03
CA LYS A 164 -10.10 5.35 11.34
C LYS A 164 -10.09 6.82 10.94
N ALA A 165 -11.11 7.30 10.21
CA ALA A 165 -11.26 8.69 9.79
C ALA A 165 -12.20 9.51 10.69
N GLN A 166 -12.30 9.16 11.98
CA GLN A 166 -13.09 9.93 12.96
C GLN A 166 -12.25 11.11 13.48
N THR A 167 -12.53 12.33 13.03
CA THR A 167 -11.91 13.53 13.61
C THR A 167 -12.57 13.87 14.94
N GLN A 168 -11.77 14.31 15.91
CA GLN A 168 -12.23 14.62 17.27
C GLN A 168 -11.91 16.07 17.59
N TYR A 169 -12.82 16.75 18.30
CA TYR A 169 -12.68 18.16 18.63
C TYR A 169 -13.04 18.48 20.08
N CYS A 170 -12.32 19.44 20.66
CA CYS A 170 -12.67 20.09 21.92
C CYS A 170 -13.23 21.50 21.69
N ARG A 171 -13.95 22.01 22.67
CA ARG A 171 -14.49 23.38 22.67
C ARG A 171 -13.38 24.42 22.85
N GLY A 172 -13.54 25.61 22.24
CA GLY A 172 -12.65 26.76 22.44
C GLY A 172 -11.60 26.98 21.34
N GLY A 173 -11.86 26.53 20.10
CA GLY A 173 -10.91 26.63 18.98
C GLY A 173 -11.33 27.55 17.84
N SER A 174 -10.51 27.58 16.79
CA SER A 174 -10.66 28.47 15.63
C SER A 174 -11.73 28.04 14.62
N VAL A 175 -12.16 26.77 14.62
CA VAL A 175 -13.16 26.25 13.67
C VAL A 175 -14.55 26.76 14.07
N LYS A 176 -15.13 27.61 13.20
CA LYS A 176 -16.47 28.20 13.40
C LYS A 176 -17.55 27.57 12.52
N SER A 177 -17.18 26.73 11.55
CA SER A 177 -18.11 25.99 10.72
C SER A 177 -17.48 24.70 10.22
N LEU A 178 -18.29 23.65 10.09
CA LEU A 178 -17.95 22.38 9.46
C LEU A 178 -18.72 22.29 8.14
N TYR A 179 -18.10 21.73 7.11
CA TYR A 179 -18.71 21.47 5.81
C TYR A 179 -18.76 19.96 5.61
N LEU A 180 -19.96 19.40 5.42
CA LEU A 180 -20.21 17.97 5.38
C LEU A 180 -20.82 17.55 4.04
N ILE A 181 -20.37 16.41 3.52
CA ILE A 181 -20.90 15.74 2.34
C ILE A 181 -21.71 14.52 2.82
N ASN A 182 -22.81 14.21 2.14
CA ASN A 182 -23.66 13.07 2.47
C ASN A 182 -23.00 11.70 2.16
N PRO A 183 -23.20 10.65 2.99
CA PRO A 183 -23.66 10.69 4.38
C PRO A 183 -22.53 10.97 5.38
N ALA A 184 -22.89 11.68 6.45
CA ALA A 184 -22.01 12.02 7.56
C ALA A 184 -22.76 11.95 8.90
N VAL A 185 -22.05 11.68 9.99
CA VAL A 185 -22.57 11.69 11.36
C VAL A 185 -21.72 12.62 12.21
N VAL A 186 -22.37 13.45 13.02
CA VAL A 186 -21.74 14.29 14.05
C VAL A 186 -22.19 13.79 15.41
N SER A 187 -21.29 13.77 16.39
CA SER A 187 -21.63 13.44 17.77
C SER A 187 -20.96 14.34 18.80
N LEU A 188 -21.58 14.42 19.98
CA LEU A 188 -21.05 15.08 21.17
C LEU A 188 -21.23 14.15 22.37
N GLN A 189 -20.12 13.69 22.93
CA GLN A 189 -20.08 12.94 24.18
C GLN A 189 -19.85 13.89 25.36
N VAL A 190 -20.70 13.79 26.39
CA VAL A 190 -20.57 14.56 27.64
C VAL A 190 -20.63 13.68 28.88
N LYS A 191 -19.85 14.07 29.89
CA LYS A 191 -19.76 13.39 31.19
C LYS A 191 -21.05 13.60 32.03
N PRO A 192 -21.35 12.72 33.00
CA PRO A 192 -22.40 12.93 33.99
C PRO A 192 -22.37 14.33 34.60
N LYS A 193 -23.54 14.92 34.81
CA LYS A 193 -23.78 16.23 35.46
C LYS A 193 -23.18 17.45 34.73
N ALA A 194 -22.57 17.27 33.55
CA ALA A 194 -22.18 18.38 32.67
C ALA A 194 -23.41 19.11 32.11
N GLN A 195 -23.33 20.44 32.00
CA GLN A 195 -24.37 21.27 31.35
C GLN A 195 -24.08 21.42 29.85
N VAL A 196 -25.12 21.21 29.04
CA VAL A 196 -25.08 21.38 27.58
C VAL A 196 -25.97 22.57 27.21
N VAL A 197 -25.63 23.31 26.16
CA VAL A 197 -26.48 24.42 25.67
C VAL A 197 -27.55 23.89 24.72
N SER A 198 -28.75 24.48 24.78
CA SER A 198 -29.92 24.01 24.02
C SER A 198 -29.72 24.06 22.51
N GLU A 199 -28.86 24.92 21.99
CA GLU A 199 -28.57 25.05 20.55
C GLU A 199 -27.05 25.02 20.34
N LEU A 200 -26.56 24.06 19.54
CA LEU A 200 -25.11 23.88 19.31
C LEU A 200 -24.69 24.27 17.89
N PHE A 201 -25.50 23.92 16.89
CA PHE A 201 -25.21 24.12 15.48
C PHE A 201 -26.40 24.69 14.72
N GLN A 202 -26.12 25.51 13.72
CA GLN A 202 -27.09 25.95 12.72
C GLN A 202 -26.77 25.31 11.36
N THR A 203 -27.74 24.64 10.74
CA THR A 203 -27.59 24.01 9.42
C THR A 203 -27.82 25.04 8.31
N SER A 204 -27.10 24.90 7.20
CA SER A 204 -27.27 25.73 6.00
C SER A 204 -26.74 24.97 4.78
N VAL A 205 -27.43 25.06 3.63
CA VAL A 205 -26.97 24.42 2.39
C VAL A 205 -26.05 25.39 1.65
N THR A 206 -24.99 24.88 1.00
CA THR A 206 -24.07 25.69 0.19
C THR A 206 -23.85 24.99 -1.15
N GLN A 207 -24.13 25.67 -2.26
CA GLN A 207 -23.92 25.14 -3.60
C GLN A 207 -22.42 25.07 -3.92
N LEU A 208 -22.02 23.97 -4.57
CA LEU A 208 -20.65 23.67 -4.96
C LEU A 208 -20.21 24.51 -6.17
N LYS A 209 -18.97 24.99 -6.15
CA LYS A 209 -18.33 25.61 -7.32
C LYS A 209 -17.54 24.54 -8.09
N THR A 210 -18.15 23.95 -9.10
CA THR A 210 -17.48 23.02 -10.02
C THR A 210 -16.48 23.76 -10.90
N GLU A 211 -15.23 23.29 -10.96
CA GLU A 211 -14.23 23.80 -11.90
C GLU A 211 -13.79 22.67 -12.85
N VAL A 212 -13.88 22.93 -14.16
CA VAL A 212 -13.44 21.99 -15.20
C VAL A 212 -11.99 22.29 -15.53
N ILE A 213 -11.14 21.28 -15.36
CA ILE A 213 -9.69 21.34 -15.52
C ILE A 213 -9.29 20.39 -16.65
N SER A 214 -8.63 20.93 -17.67
CA SER A 214 -8.01 20.18 -18.76
C SER A 214 -6.50 20.07 -18.51
N VAL A 215 -5.94 18.85 -18.61
CA VAL A 215 -4.51 18.58 -18.36
C VAL A 215 -3.89 17.86 -19.56
N ASP A 216 -3.02 18.56 -20.28
CA ASP A 216 -2.33 18.07 -21.47
C ASP A 216 -1.53 16.79 -21.20
N SER A 217 -1.34 15.95 -22.23
CA SER A 217 -0.75 14.62 -22.13
C SER A 217 0.69 14.54 -21.61
N SER A 218 1.42 15.66 -21.58
CA SER A 218 2.78 15.78 -21.03
C SER A 218 2.84 16.47 -19.65
N THR A 219 1.70 16.61 -18.97
CA THR A 219 1.57 17.32 -17.69
C THR A 219 0.99 16.42 -16.61
N THR A 220 1.65 16.39 -15.45
CA THR A 220 1.10 15.85 -14.20
C THR A 220 0.71 17.01 -13.30
N MET A 221 -0.55 17.05 -12.86
CA MET A 221 -1.05 18.06 -11.93
C MET A 221 -1.43 17.41 -10.60
N VAL A 222 -0.94 17.94 -9.49
CA VAL A 222 -1.26 17.46 -8.14
C VAL A 222 -1.96 18.57 -7.36
N LEU A 223 -3.19 18.32 -6.95
CA LEU A 223 -3.98 19.16 -6.04
C LEU A 223 -3.72 18.67 -4.62
N SER A 224 -3.04 19.45 -3.80
CA SER A 224 -2.63 19.06 -2.44
C SER A 224 -3.10 20.07 -1.38
N ARG A 225 -3.78 19.60 -0.34
CA ARG A 225 -4.30 20.46 0.75
C ARG A 225 -3.17 21.03 1.61
N ASP A 226 -3.29 22.30 2.02
CA ASP A 226 -2.39 22.88 3.01
C ASP A 226 -2.65 22.27 4.40
N PRO A 227 -1.63 21.77 5.12
CA PRO A 227 -1.83 21.15 6.43
C PRO A 227 -2.36 22.11 7.51
N LYS A 228 -2.45 23.42 7.25
CA LYS A 228 -3.08 24.40 8.14
C LYS A 228 -4.60 24.49 7.99
N GLU A 229 -5.19 23.91 6.95
CA GLU A 229 -6.63 24.04 6.64
C GLU A 229 -7.29 22.65 6.57
N SER A 230 -8.14 22.35 7.56
CA SER A 230 -8.53 20.97 7.88
C SER A 230 -9.82 20.46 7.23
N VAL A 231 -10.64 21.33 6.63
CA VAL A 231 -12.05 21.03 6.29
C VAL A 231 -12.33 20.97 4.77
N CYS A 232 -11.39 21.38 3.92
CA CYS A 232 -11.57 21.26 2.46
C CYS A 232 -11.05 19.91 1.94
N GLU A 233 -11.71 19.35 0.93
CA GLU A 233 -11.33 18.14 0.19
C GLU A 233 -11.56 18.37 -1.30
N VAL A 234 -10.84 17.63 -2.14
CA VAL A 234 -10.98 17.64 -3.60
C VAL A 234 -11.57 16.32 -4.07
N CYS A 235 -12.66 16.43 -4.82
CA CYS A 235 -13.49 15.32 -5.28
C CYS A 235 -13.54 15.25 -6.81
N THR A 236 -13.56 14.03 -7.34
CA THR A 236 -13.67 13.74 -8.77
C THR A 236 -14.83 12.79 -9.03
N ALA A 237 -15.61 13.06 -10.07
CA ALA A 237 -16.68 12.15 -10.51
C ALA A 237 -16.09 11.03 -11.38
N GLU A 238 -15.97 9.84 -10.81
CA GLU A 238 -15.60 8.62 -11.54
C GLU A 238 -16.85 7.73 -11.58
N GLY A 239 -17.69 7.97 -12.60
CA GLY A 239 -19.04 7.41 -12.67
C GLY A 239 -20.02 8.11 -11.70
N PRO A 240 -21.06 7.42 -11.18
CA PRO A 240 -22.02 7.97 -10.22
C PRO A 240 -21.46 8.14 -8.79
N THR A 241 -20.15 7.91 -8.61
CA THR A 241 -19.46 7.96 -7.32
C THR A 241 -18.44 9.09 -7.29
N LEU A 242 -18.63 10.03 -6.37
CA LEU A 242 -17.66 11.08 -6.06
C LEU A 242 -16.53 10.50 -5.19
N THR A 243 -15.30 10.50 -5.71
CA THR A 243 -14.10 10.12 -4.95
C THR A 243 -13.41 11.36 -4.40
N CYS A 244 -13.61 11.63 -3.11
CA CYS A 244 -13.00 12.75 -2.37
C CYS A 244 -11.66 12.37 -1.72
N SER A 245 -10.74 13.33 -1.63
CA SER A 245 -9.38 13.16 -1.12
C SER A 245 -8.75 14.47 -0.65
N THR A 246 -7.70 14.40 0.16
CA THR A 246 -6.87 15.56 0.56
C THR A 246 -5.71 15.84 -0.40
N GLU A 247 -5.32 14.87 -1.22
CA GLU A 247 -4.39 15.03 -2.35
C GLU A 247 -4.88 14.17 -3.54
N LYS A 248 -5.10 14.79 -4.70
CA LYS A 248 -5.47 14.12 -5.96
C LYS A 248 -4.43 14.43 -7.03
N THR A 249 -3.91 13.40 -7.69
CA THR A 249 -3.05 13.51 -8.87
C THR A 249 -3.87 13.31 -10.13
N LEU A 250 -3.68 14.17 -11.12
CA LEU A 250 -4.30 14.18 -12.43
C LEU A 250 -3.21 14.02 -13.49
N ASN A 251 -3.33 13.00 -14.35
CA ASN A 251 -2.37 12.68 -15.41
C ASN A 251 -3.13 12.49 -16.72
N ASN A 252 -2.75 13.21 -17.79
CA ASN A 252 -3.24 12.97 -19.16
C ASN A 252 -4.78 12.89 -19.25
N VAL A 253 -5.48 13.98 -18.91
CA VAL A 253 -6.95 14.04 -18.94
C VAL A 253 -7.42 15.27 -19.69
N GLU A 254 -7.92 15.10 -20.93
CA GLU A 254 -8.34 16.21 -21.79
C GLU A 254 -9.36 17.14 -21.11
N LYS A 255 -10.32 16.58 -20.35
CA LYS A 255 -11.31 17.35 -19.57
C LYS A 255 -11.74 16.56 -18.34
N LEU A 256 -11.54 17.11 -17.14
CA LEU A 256 -12.06 16.56 -15.89
C LEU A 256 -12.79 17.64 -15.10
N SER A 257 -14.02 17.36 -14.66
CA SER A 257 -14.72 18.18 -13.66
C SER A 257 -14.21 17.83 -12.28
N VAL A 258 -13.61 18.79 -11.56
CA VAL A 258 -13.26 18.61 -10.14
C VAL A 258 -14.12 19.52 -9.27
N VAL A 259 -14.49 18.98 -8.11
CA VAL A 259 -15.45 19.53 -7.18
C VAL A 259 -14.76 19.65 -5.83
N PHE A 260 -14.78 20.82 -5.20
CA PHE A 260 -14.13 21.05 -3.92
C PHE A 260 -15.17 21.19 -2.80
N SER A 261 -14.99 20.51 -1.66
CA SER A 261 -15.97 20.49 -0.56
C SER A 261 -16.16 21.84 0.14
N CYS A 262 -15.31 22.83 -0.13
CA CYS A 262 -15.34 24.16 0.47
C CYS A 262 -15.58 25.27 -0.59
N PRO A 263 -16.22 26.40 -0.23
CA PRO A 263 -16.55 27.48 -1.17
C PRO A 263 -15.34 28.36 -1.57
N LYS A 264 -14.15 28.09 -1.02
CA LYS A 264 -12.90 28.80 -1.34
C LYS A 264 -11.69 27.85 -1.42
N PRO A 265 -11.68 26.88 -2.35
CA PRO A 265 -10.54 25.95 -2.48
C PRO A 265 -9.21 26.66 -2.70
N GLN A 266 -9.24 27.86 -3.29
CA GLN A 266 -8.08 28.74 -3.45
C GLN A 266 -7.39 29.19 -2.15
N ASP A 267 -8.00 29.05 -0.97
CA ASP A 267 -7.35 29.35 0.31
C ASP A 267 -6.62 28.11 0.86
N GLY A 268 -7.26 26.93 0.82
CA GLY A 268 -6.75 25.68 1.41
C GLY A 268 -6.04 24.69 0.49
N PHE A 269 -5.98 24.89 -0.83
CA PHE A 269 -5.28 23.99 -1.77
C PHE A 269 -4.08 24.64 -2.48
N ASN A 270 -2.96 23.91 -2.46
CA ASN A 270 -1.75 24.20 -3.22
C ASN A 270 -1.68 23.28 -4.45
N VAL A 271 -1.50 23.87 -5.64
CA VAL A 271 -1.34 23.10 -6.90
C VAL A 271 0.15 22.92 -7.19
N LYS A 272 0.56 21.69 -7.51
CA LYS A 272 1.88 21.38 -8.09
C LYS A 272 1.67 20.95 -9.55
N ILE A 273 2.36 21.59 -10.49
CA ILE A 273 2.32 21.25 -11.92
C ILE A 273 3.69 20.75 -12.31
N LYS A 274 3.80 19.49 -12.72
CA LYS A 274 5.03 18.88 -13.20
C LYS A 274 4.97 18.66 -14.70
N LYS A 275 5.98 19.14 -15.43
CA LYS A 275 6.21 18.91 -16.85
C LYS A 275 7.59 18.30 -17.07
N THR A 276 7.76 17.58 -18.18
CA THR A 276 9.05 17.03 -18.63
C THR A 276 9.51 17.73 -19.90
N ILE A 277 10.80 17.99 -20.00
CA ILE A 277 11.47 18.50 -21.21
C ILE A 277 12.56 17.52 -21.60
N GLU A 278 12.57 17.07 -22.85
CA GLU A 278 13.58 16.14 -23.36
C GLU A 278 14.56 16.87 -24.30
N CYS A 279 15.84 16.86 -23.94
CA CYS A 279 16.89 17.42 -24.80
C CYS A 279 17.65 16.35 -25.57
N THR A 280 18.03 16.73 -26.79
CA THR A 280 19.05 16.09 -27.63
C THR A 280 20.34 16.93 -27.56
N LYS A 281 21.41 16.52 -28.22
CA LYS A 281 22.67 17.29 -28.28
C LYS A 281 22.53 18.73 -28.84
N THR A 282 21.50 18.99 -29.64
CA THR A 282 21.37 20.22 -30.44
C THR A 282 19.99 20.90 -30.36
N SER A 283 19.02 20.31 -29.64
CA SER A 283 17.66 20.86 -29.50
C SER A 283 16.92 20.23 -28.31
N CYS A 284 15.96 20.96 -27.74
CA CYS A 284 15.08 20.46 -26.67
C CYS A 284 13.61 20.49 -27.11
N LYS A 285 12.80 19.56 -26.58
CA LYS A 285 11.36 19.44 -26.84
C LYS A 285 10.58 19.36 -25.51
N PRO A 286 9.66 20.31 -25.25
CA PRO A 286 9.51 21.61 -25.92
C PRO A 286 10.77 22.48 -25.78
N SER A 287 10.98 23.44 -26.69
CA SER A 287 12.08 24.42 -26.63
C SER A 287 11.79 25.60 -25.68
N THR A 288 10.60 25.63 -25.10
CA THR A 288 10.08 26.73 -24.28
C THR A 288 9.31 26.13 -23.11
N ALA A 289 9.51 26.67 -21.91
CA ALA A 289 8.80 26.24 -20.70
C ALA A 289 7.41 26.87 -20.64
N GLU A 290 6.51 26.34 -21.47
CA GLU A 290 5.12 26.80 -21.64
C GLU A 290 4.27 26.58 -20.37
N ILE A 291 3.52 27.61 -19.98
CA ILE A 291 2.66 27.63 -18.80
C ILE A 291 1.20 27.49 -19.22
N VAL A 292 0.48 26.56 -18.59
CA VAL A 292 -0.91 26.18 -18.93
C VAL A 292 -1.70 25.91 -17.64
N PRO A 293 -2.98 26.33 -17.50
CA PRO A 293 -3.69 27.43 -18.16
C PRO A 293 -4.09 28.55 -17.15
N ASP A 294 -4.61 29.68 -17.65
CA ASP A 294 -5.10 30.83 -16.87
C ASP A 294 -6.15 30.47 -15.78
N GLN A 295 -6.87 29.35 -15.95
CA GLN A 295 -7.96 28.93 -15.04
C GLN A 295 -7.46 28.74 -13.59
N LEU A 296 -6.22 28.30 -13.41
CA LEU A 296 -5.65 28.02 -12.08
C LEU A 296 -5.08 29.26 -11.38
N ASN A 297 -5.23 30.47 -11.93
CA ASN A 297 -4.71 31.71 -11.35
C ASN A 297 -5.25 32.03 -9.95
N ALA A 298 -6.38 31.44 -9.55
CA ALA A 298 -6.92 31.61 -8.20
C ALA A 298 -6.04 30.97 -7.11
N PHE A 299 -5.26 29.93 -7.42
CA PHE A 299 -4.54 29.10 -6.44
C PHE A 299 -3.08 29.55 -6.21
N LYS A 300 -2.49 29.19 -5.06
CA LYS A 300 -1.02 29.14 -4.93
C LYS A 300 -0.51 27.95 -5.76
N ARG A 301 0.53 28.17 -6.57
CA ARG A 301 1.04 27.19 -7.53
C ARG A 301 2.55 26.98 -7.39
N SER A 302 3.00 25.76 -7.62
CA SER A 302 4.41 25.43 -7.86
C SER A 302 4.52 24.75 -9.20
N LEU A 303 5.33 25.28 -10.12
CA LEU A 303 5.56 24.69 -11.43
C LEU A 303 6.98 24.12 -11.47
N THR A 304 7.11 22.87 -11.87
CA THR A 304 8.38 22.13 -11.92
C THR A 304 8.59 21.53 -13.30
N TRP A 305 9.74 21.81 -13.90
CA TRP A 305 10.19 21.22 -15.17
C TRP A 305 11.41 20.34 -14.90
N ASP A 306 11.28 19.03 -15.13
CA ASP A 306 12.41 18.11 -15.17
C ASP A 306 12.97 18.08 -16.60
N ILE A 307 14.24 18.42 -16.75
CA ILE A 307 14.94 18.54 -18.04
C ILE A 307 15.97 17.40 -18.15
N SER A 308 15.72 16.46 -19.07
CA SER A 308 16.69 15.40 -19.38
C SER A 308 17.73 15.93 -20.37
N VAL A 309 19.02 15.74 -20.05
CA VAL A 309 20.15 16.35 -20.78
C VAL A 309 21.16 15.26 -21.16
N PRO A 310 21.48 15.07 -22.46
CA PRO A 310 22.47 14.09 -22.88
C PRO A 310 23.91 14.47 -22.48
N GLU A 311 24.75 13.45 -22.34
CA GLU A 311 26.20 13.59 -22.21
C GLU A 311 26.79 14.58 -23.25
N SER A 312 27.84 15.32 -22.88
CA SER A 312 28.53 16.34 -23.72
C SER A 312 27.68 17.55 -24.19
N THR A 313 26.47 17.74 -23.65
CA THR A 313 25.60 18.89 -23.97
C THR A 313 25.77 20.02 -22.95
N VAL A 314 25.71 21.28 -23.38
CA VAL A 314 25.46 22.45 -22.51
C VAL A 314 23.98 22.80 -22.61
N LEU A 315 23.32 22.94 -21.46
CA LEU A 315 21.94 23.41 -21.37
C LEU A 315 21.95 24.92 -21.08
N THR A 316 21.34 25.73 -21.93
CA THR A 316 21.15 27.17 -21.70
C THR A 316 19.68 27.44 -21.41
N LEU A 317 19.39 28.07 -20.27
CA LEU A 317 18.07 28.57 -19.88
C LEU A 317 18.04 30.09 -20.05
N ASP A 318 17.25 30.62 -20.98
CA ASP A 318 17.07 32.07 -21.16
C ASP A 318 15.81 32.54 -20.42
N PHE A 319 15.92 33.53 -19.53
CA PHE A 319 14.80 34.03 -18.72
C PHE A 319 14.22 35.34 -19.29
N PRO A 320 12.93 35.37 -19.70
CA PRO A 320 12.29 36.60 -20.15
C PRO A 320 12.06 37.58 -18.99
N GLY A 321 11.97 38.87 -19.31
CA GLY A 321 11.52 39.90 -18.37
C GLY A 321 12.56 40.36 -17.34
N GLY A 322 13.74 40.79 -17.79
CA GLY A 322 14.67 41.57 -16.96
C GLY A 322 15.63 40.77 -16.07
N GLY A 323 15.82 39.48 -16.35
CA GLY A 323 16.83 38.62 -15.74
C GLY A 323 16.61 38.27 -14.26
N LEU A 324 17.47 37.39 -13.74
CA LEU A 324 17.41 36.82 -12.40
C LEU A 324 18.46 37.42 -11.46
N LYS A 325 18.14 37.44 -10.17
CA LYS A 325 19.03 37.82 -9.05
C LYS A 325 19.14 36.66 -8.07
N GLU A 326 20.36 36.17 -7.85
CA GLU A 326 20.62 35.09 -6.89
C GLU A 326 20.43 35.54 -5.44
N ILE A 327 19.98 34.62 -4.57
CA ILE A 327 19.68 34.87 -3.15
C ILE A 327 20.17 33.74 -2.23
N SER A 328 20.74 34.16 -1.10
CA SER A 328 21.20 33.26 -0.03
C SER A 328 20.03 32.59 0.69
N ALA A 329 20.30 31.42 1.30
CA ALA A 329 19.31 30.69 2.09
C ALA A 329 18.70 31.56 3.22
N GLY A 330 17.37 31.59 3.28
CA GLY A 330 16.60 32.36 4.27
C GLY A 330 16.04 33.70 3.76
N VAL A 331 16.47 34.20 2.61
CA VAL A 331 15.92 35.42 2.00
C VAL A 331 14.72 35.09 1.11
N THR A 332 13.64 35.86 1.22
CA THR A 332 12.45 35.80 0.36
C THR A 332 12.47 36.93 -0.68
N CYS A 333 11.89 36.67 -1.85
CA CYS A 333 11.91 37.60 -2.98
C CYS A 333 10.93 38.77 -2.77
N PRO A 334 11.28 40.03 -3.12
CA PRO A 334 10.39 41.19 -2.94
C PRO A 334 9.09 41.10 -3.75
N ASP A 335 9.17 40.44 -4.90
CA ASP A 335 8.11 40.11 -5.85
C ASP A 335 7.44 38.76 -5.55
N VAL A 336 7.87 38.06 -4.49
CA VAL A 336 7.38 36.75 -4.00
C VAL A 336 7.58 35.56 -4.97
N TYR A 337 7.74 35.79 -6.28
CA TYR A 337 8.19 34.77 -7.24
C TYR A 337 9.58 34.24 -6.87
N GLN A 338 9.69 32.97 -6.51
CA GLN A 338 10.97 32.32 -6.21
C GLN A 338 11.27 31.22 -7.23
N TYR A 339 12.38 31.39 -7.94
CA TYR A 339 12.96 30.41 -8.84
C TYR A 339 13.97 29.55 -8.05
N SER A 340 13.93 28.24 -8.23
CA SER A 340 14.91 27.30 -7.68
C SER A 340 15.41 26.44 -8.84
N VAL A 341 16.71 26.52 -9.14
CA VAL A 341 17.35 25.75 -10.21
C VAL A 341 18.27 24.74 -9.55
N SER A 342 17.99 23.46 -9.77
CA SER A 342 18.77 22.34 -9.24
C SER A 342 19.34 21.50 -10.37
N THR A 343 20.60 21.09 -10.26
CA THR A 343 21.30 20.29 -11.29
C THR A 343 22.07 19.15 -10.63
N ILE A 344 21.91 17.95 -11.18
CA ILE A 344 22.54 16.72 -10.71
C ILE A 344 23.90 16.58 -11.40
N LYS A 345 24.98 16.68 -10.62
CA LYS A 345 26.36 16.46 -11.10
C LYS A 345 26.59 14.96 -11.33
N ARG A 346 27.54 14.61 -12.21
CA ARG A 346 27.99 13.21 -12.42
C ARG A 346 28.50 12.50 -11.16
N SER A 347 28.81 13.23 -10.08
CA SER A 347 29.16 12.68 -8.75
C SER A 347 27.94 12.21 -7.94
N GLY A 348 26.71 12.42 -8.43
CA GLY A 348 25.48 12.24 -7.65
C GLY A 348 25.16 13.41 -6.71
N GLU A 349 26.04 14.42 -6.61
CA GLU A 349 25.81 15.62 -5.82
C GLU A 349 24.79 16.54 -6.52
N ILE A 350 23.81 17.03 -5.76
CA ILE A 350 22.81 17.99 -6.24
C ILE A 350 23.23 19.39 -5.84
N GLN A 351 23.51 20.25 -6.83
CA GLN A 351 23.69 21.68 -6.60
C GLN A 351 22.36 22.38 -6.85
N SER A 352 21.91 23.22 -5.91
CA SER A 352 20.61 23.91 -5.99
C SER A 352 20.74 25.37 -5.57
N ASN A 353 20.52 26.28 -6.52
CA ASN A 353 20.63 27.73 -6.35
C ASN A 353 19.23 28.37 -6.43
N LYS A 354 19.04 29.51 -5.75
CA LYS A 354 17.74 30.21 -5.65
C LYS A 354 17.83 31.64 -6.19
N TYR A 355 16.79 32.07 -6.89
CA TYR A 355 16.76 33.36 -7.58
C TYR A 355 15.40 34.07 -7.46
N CYS A 356 15.43 35.40 -7.57
CA CYS A 356 14.27 36.29 -7.72
C CYS A 356 14.29 36.97 -9.10
N LYS A 357 13.20 37.58 -9.54
CA LYS A 357 13.15 38.34 -10.80
C LYS A 357 13.82 39.73 -10.64
N GLY A 358 14.24 40.33 -11.75
CA GLY A 358 14.82 41.69 -11.77
C GLY A 358 16.29 41.74 -11.37
N GLY A 359 17.13 40.93 -12.01
CA GLY A 359 18.58 40.89 -11.77
C GLY A 359 19.42 40.75 -13.03
N THR A 360 20.74 40.76 -12.86
CA THR A 360 21.70 40.84 -13.98
C THR A 360 21.89 39.54 -14.77
N VAL A 361 21.27 38.43 -14.37
CA VAL A 361 21.45 37.12 -15.00
C VAL A 361 20.36 36.88 -16.05
N SER A 362 20.66 37.16 -17.32
CA SER A 362 19.77 36.89 -18.46
C SER A 362 19.58 35.39 -18.73
N ASP A 363 20.65 34.63 -18.54
CA ASP A 363 20.77 33.24 -18.95
C ASP A 363 21.58 32.42 -17.94
N LEU A 364 21.24 31.13 -17.81
CA LEU A 364 21.97 30.17 -17.00
C LEU A 364 22.47 29.03 -17.88
N ASN A 365 23.78 28.76 -17.84
CA ASN A 365 24.43 27.68 -18.58
C ASN A 365 24.79 26.53 -17.63
N LEU A 366 24.17 25.36 -17.84
CA LEU A 366 24.10 24.24 -16.90
C LEU A 366 24.61 22.93 -17.53
N LEU A 367 24.99 21.98 -16.67
CA LEU A 367 25.68 20.74 -17.04
C LEU A 367 25.20 19.55 -16.20
N GLY A 368 24.47 18.63 -16.81
CA GLY A 368 23.81 17.49 -16.14
C GLY A 368 22.29 17.58 -16.24
N ALA A 369 21.58 16.64 -15.62
CA ALA A 369 20.13 16.70 -15.54
C ALA A 369 19.71 17.86 -14.62
N THR A 370 18.73 18.66 -15.05
CA THR A 370 18.33 19.89 -14.37
C THR A 370 16.84 19.86 -14.05
N THR A 371 16.47 20.18 -12.81
CA THR A 371 15.09 20.46 -12.41
C THR A 371 14.96 21.94 -12.05
N VAL A 372 14.06 22.63 -12.76
CA VAL A 372 13.69 24.04 -12.50
C VAL A 372 12.34 24.07 -11.81
N THR A 373 12.23 24.76 -10.68
CA THR A 373 10.96 24.99 -9.97
C THR A 373 10.70 26.47 -9.77
N ILE A 374 9.45 26.90 -9.95
CA ILE A 374 8.98 28.26 -9.68
C ILE A 374 7.81 28.18 -8.71
N GLU A 375 7.91 28.87 -7.57
CA GLU A 375 6.75 29.15 -6.71
C GLU A 375 6.04 30.43 -7.19
N VAL A 376 4.75 30.30 -7.50
CA VAL A 376 3.88 31.38 -7.99
C VAL A 376 2.82 31.68 -6.93
N PRO A 377 2.71 32.95 -6.48
CA PRO A 377 1.68 33.35 -5.51
C PRO A 377 0.25 33.20 -6.04
N LYS A 378 -0.70 33.30 -5.11
CA LYS A 378 -2.13 33.32 -5.40
C LYS A 378 -2.56 34.61 -6.10
N GLY A 379 -3.37 34.50 -7.16
CA GLY A 379 -3.90 35.63 -7.94
C GLY A 379 -2.92 36.19 -8.97
N GLU A 380 -1.64 35.83 -8.88
CA GLU A 380 -0.57 36.30 -9.75
C GLU A 380 -0.58 35.66 -11.14
N LYS A 381 -0.23 36.45 -12.15
CA LYS A 381 -0.15 36.03 -13.56
C LYS A 381 1.31 35.96 -14.02
N LEU A 382 1.74 34.76 -14.38
CA LEU A 382 3.04 34.53 -15.00
C LEU A 382 2.95 34.81 -16.53
N GLU A 383 4.05 35.28 -17.13
CA GLU A 383 4.15 35.45 -18.58
C GLU A 383 4.03 34.08 -19.28
N SER A 384 3.67 34.06 -20.57
CA SER A 384 3.33 32.81 -21.31
C SER A 384 4.43 31.74 -21.38
N ALA A 385 5.68 32.11 -21.10
CA ALA A 385 6.82 31.19 -20.99
C ALA A 385 7.64 31.53 -19.74
N ALA A 386 8.00 30.51 -18.95
CA ALA A 386 8.84 30.68 -17.76
C ALA A 386 10.31 30.95 -18.11
N PHE A 387 10.79 30.27 -19.15
CA PHE A 387 12.12 30.37 -19.74
C PHE A 387 12.12 29.72 -21.13
N ASN A 388 13.10 30.05 -21.97
CA ASN A 388 13.41 29.25 -23.15
C ASN A 388 14.58 28.31 -22.83
N VAL A 389 14.63 27.16 -23.50
CA VAL A 389 15.62 26.12 -23.24
C VAL A 389 16.30 25.68 -24.54
N LYS A 390 17.63 25.78 -24.55
CA LYS A 390 18.49 25.45 -25.69
C LYS A 390 19.50 24.40 -25.26
N ALA A 391 19.72 23.41 -26.12
CA ALA A 391 20.82 22.46 -26.01
C ALA A 391 21.86 22.79 -27.08
N THR A 392 23.11 22.99 -26.66
CA THR A 392 24.24 23.22 -27.57
C THR A 392 25.30 22.14 -27.32
N GLU A 393 25.80 21.51 -28.39
CA GLU A 393 26.91 20.57 -28.27
C GLU A 393 28.16 21.31 -27.78
N ARG A 394 28.80 20.78 -26.74
CA ARG A 394 29.80 21.51 -25.96
C ARG A 394 31.09 21.70 -26.75
N ALA A 395 31.31 22.91 -27.26
CA ALA A 395 32.51 23.29 -28.01
C ALA A 395 33.80 22.91 -27.25
N SER A 396 34.48 21.87 -27.74
CA SER A 396 35.68 21.33 -27.15
C SER A 396 36.93 21.87 -27.85
N ARG A 397 38.08 21.82 -27.15
CA ARG A 397 39.36 22.26 -27.68
C ARG A 397 40.29 21.07 -27.79
N MET A 398 40.45 20.55 -29.01
CA MET A 398 41.41 19.48 -29.30
C MET A 398 42.82 20.04 -29.49
N MET A 399 43.81 19.35 -28.92
CA MET A 399 45.23 19.68 -29.01
C MET A 399 46.03 18.40 -29.25
N SER A 400 46.93 18.41 -30.23
CA SER A 400 47.85 17.31 -30.50
C SER A 400 49.04 17.36 -29.54
N VAL A 401 49.17 16.35 -28.69
CA VAL A 401 50.32 16.18 -27.78
C VAL A 401 51.27 15.15 -28.37
N ALA A 402 52.50 15.57 -28.64
CA ALA A 402 53.58 14.72 -29.14
C ALA A 402 54.86 14.95 -28.33
N SER A 403 55.61 13.89 -28.06
CA SER A 403 56.98 13.97 -27.55
C SER A 403 57.90 13.06 -28.36
N GLU A 404 59.02 13.61 -28.81
CA GLU A 404 60.10 12.89 -29.48
C GLU A 404 60.87 11.98 -28.49
N ILE A 405 60.76 12.24 -27.18
CA ILE A 405 61.46 11.52 -26.13
C ILE A 405 60.60 10.36 -25.61
N LYS A 406 60.93 9.15 -26.04
CA LYS A 406 60.45 7.90 -25.42
C LYS A 406 60.77 7.93 -23.92
N LYS A 407 59.78 7.58 -23.08
CA LYS A 407 59.74 7.81 -21.61
C LYS A 407 59.41 9.24 -21.11
N THR A 408 58.71 10.07 -21.90
CA THR A 408 58.06 11.28 -21.34
C THR A 408 56.72 10.91 -20.68
N LYS A 409 56.48 11.27 -19.42
CA LYS A 409 55.17 11.16 -18.76
C LYS A 409 54.58 12.57 -18.62
N ILE A 410 53.54 12.88 -19.39
CA ILE A 410 52.84 14.17 -19.34
C ILE A 410 51.58 13.99 -18.48
N ILE A 411 51.55 14.61 -17.31
CA ILE A 411 50.44 14.55 -16.38
C ILE A 411 49.67 15.87 -16.51
N ILE A 412 48.40 15.78 -16.90
CA ILE A 412 47.49 16.91 -17.01
C ILE A 412 46.56 16.85 -15.80
N THR A 413 46.79 17.72 -14.83
CA THR A 413 46.12 17.70 -13.51
C THR A 413 45.18 18.89 -13.39
N LYS A 414 43.96 18.66 -12.91
CA LYS A 414 42.99 19.72 -12.65
C LYS A 414 43.35 20.44 -11.36
N VAL A 415 43.67 21.73 -11.47
CA VAL A 415 44.07 22.57 -10.33
C VAL A 415 42.94 23.47 -9.83
N ASN A 416 41.92 23.74 -10.65
CA ASN A 416 40.69 24.39 -10.21
C ASN A 416 39.53 23.38 -10.18
N GLN A 417 39.14 22.96 -8.98
CA GLN A 417 38.07 21.98 -8.77
C GLN A 417 36.65 22.56 -8.96
N GLU A 418 36.47 23.87 -8.85
CA GLU A 418 35.15 24.55 -8.94
C GLU A 418 34.58 24.56 -10.37
N LEU A 419 35.43 24.36 -11.38
CA LEU A 419 35.03 24.38 -12.78
C LEU A 419 34.76 22.97 -13.32
N HIS A 420 33.57 22.78 -13.91
CA HIS A 420 33.09 21.51 -14.48
C HIS A 420 33.77 21.17 -15.83
N CYS A 421 35.08 20.96 -15.79
CA CYS A 421 35.91 20.56 -16.91
C CYS A 421 36.47 19.14 -16.78
N ASN A 422 36.60 18.44 -17.91
CA ASN A 422 37.28 17.16 -18.05
C ASN A 422 38.36 17.28 -19.14
N VAL A 423 39.31 16.34 -19.14
CA VAL A 423 40.28 16.14 -20.21
C VAL A 423 40.16 14.72 -20.76
N CYS A 424 40.13 14.56 -22.09
CA CYS A 424 39.78 13.32 -22.77
C CYS A 424 40.85 12.91 -23.79
N GLN A 425 41.19 11.62 -23.81
CA GLN A 425 42.08 11.03 -24.81
C GLN A 425 41.27 10.42 -25.97
N MET A 426 41.68 10.67 -27.21
CA MET A 426 40.89 10.39 -28.42
C MET A 426 41.33 9.17 -29.25
N ALA A 427 41.96 8.16 -28.63
CA ALA A 427 42.34 6.93 -29.33
C ALA A 427 42.43 5.71 -28.37
N PRO A 428 41.90 4.52 -28.75
CA PRO A 428 41.06 4.22 -29.92
C PRO A 428 39.58 4.64 -29.74
N TYR A 429 39.22 5.05 -28.53
CA TYR A 429 37.88 5.45 -28.10
C TYR A 429 38.01 6.61 -27.11
N GLN A 430 37.06 7.55 -27.12
CA GLN A 430 37.09 8.75 -26.27
C GLN A 430 37.03 8.36 -24.79
N LYS A 431 38.14 8.54 -24.06
CA LYS A 431 38.22 8.23 -22.63
C LYS A 431 38.52 9.50 -21.84
N CYS A 432 37.52 9.97 -21.10
CA CYS A 432 37.57 11.21 -20.32
C CYS A 432 37.94 10.97 -18.86
N TYR A 433 38.79 11.86 -18.34
CA TYR A 433 39.29 11.85 -16.96
C TYR A 433 38.90 13.17 -16.29
N PRO A 434 38.29 13.15 -15.08
CA PRO A 434 37.77 14.35 -14.44
C PRO A 434 38.84 15.15 -13.68
N GLU A 435 39.81 14.49 -13.06
CA GLU A 435 40.80 15.13 -12.19
C GLU A 435 42.25 15.05 -12.73
N THR A 436 42.64 13.94 -13.38
CA THR A 436 44.01 13.77 -13.91
C THR A 436 44.07 12.83 -15.12
N LEU A 437 44.77 13.23 -16.18
CA LEU A 437 45.14 12.38 -17.32
C LEU A 437 46.67 12.24 -17.39
N ALA A 438 47.19 11.02 -17.30
CA ALA A 438 48.62 10.73 -17.48
C ALA A 438 48.87 10.10 -18.85
N LEU A 439 49.62 10.78 -19.71
CA LEU A 439 50.04 10.34 -21.04
C LEU A 439 51.48 9.83 -21.00
N PHE A 440 51.69 8.56 -21.31
CA PHE A 440 53.00 7.92 -21.34
C PHE A 440 53.52 7.84 -22.78
N ALA A 441 54.69 8.43 -23.04
CA ALA A 441 55.36 8.51 -24.34
C ALA A 441 54.43 8.87 -25.54
N PRO A 442 53.63 9.96 -25.45
CA PRO A 442 52.61 10.26 -26.46
C PRO A 442 53.23 10.58 -27.83
N CYS A 443 52.96 9.72 -28.82
CA CYS A 443 53.26 9.97 -30.22
C CYS A 443 51.98 10.42 -30.92
N ASN A 444 51.85 11.72 -31.21
CA ASN A 444 50.67 12.35 -31.85
C ASN A 444 49.32 11.98 -31.19
N VAL A 445 49.24 12.04 -29.86
CA VAL A 445 47.99 11.79 -29.13
C VAL A 445 47.12 13.04 -29.17
N SER A 446 45.93 12.93 -29.76
CA SER A 446 44.89 13.95 -29.65
C SER A 446 44.29 13.95 -28.24
N VAL A 447 44.40 15.10 -27.57
CA VAL A 447 43.79 15.39 -26.28
C VAL A 447 42.70 16.42 -26.49
N GLU A 448 41.48 16.10 -26.07
CA GLU A 448 40.35 17.01 -26.07
C GLU A 448 40.14 17.58 -24.67
N PHE A 449 40.08 18.90 -24.55
CA PHE A 449 39.60 19.56 -23.34
C PHE A 449 38.15 19.98 -23.51
N THR A 450 37.30 19.68 -22.54
CA THR A 450 35.87 20.05 -22.63
C THR A 450 35.61 21.54 -22.31
N CYS A 451 36.63 22.41 -22.28
CA CYS A 451 36.46 23.83 -21.98
C CYS A 451 37.17 24.72 -23.01
N PRO A 452 36.64 25.93 -23.28
CA PRO A 452 37.28 26.89 -24.19
C PRO A 452 38.63 27.42 -23.66
N ARG A 453 38.81 27.44 -22.33
CA ARG A 453 40.01 27.95 -21.64
C ARG A 453 40.63 26.89 -20.71
N PRO A 454 41.25 25.82 -21.24
CA PRO A 454 41.81 24.76 -20.40
C PRO A 454 42.98 25.24 -19.53
N GLN A 455 43.72 26.25 -19.97
CA GLN A 455 44.87 26.80 -19.24
C GLN A 455 44.50 27.54 -17.93
N ASP A 456 43.20 27.85 -17.73
CA ASP A 456 42.69 28.47 -16.51
C ASP A 456 42.25 27.40 -15.47
N VAL A 457 42.35 26.10 -15.81
CA VAL A 457 41.72 24.98 -15.06
C VAL A 457 42.68 23.80 -14.83
N PHE A 458 43.57 23.50 -15.78
CA PHE A 458 44.52 22.38 -15.71
C PHE A 458 45.98 22.87 -15.69
N SER A 459 46.79 22.30 -14.79
CA SER A 459 48.25 22.31 -14.90
C SER A 459 48.72 21.18 -15.81
N VAL A 460 49.94 21.32 -16.34
CA VAL A 460 50.62 20.27 -17.12
C VAL A 460 52.01 20.06 -16.55
N GLU A 461 52.20 18.91 -15.90
CA GLU A 461 53.46 18.47 -15.33
C GLU A 461 54.13 17.48 -16.29
N VAL A 462 55.43 17.67 -16.56
CA VAL A 462 56.19 16.82 -17.50
C VAL A 462 57.22 16.02 -16.71
N ASN A 463 56.75 14.94 -16.09
CA ASN A 463 57.59 14.07 -15.29
C ASN A 463 58.52 13.25 -16.20
N ARG A 464 59.82 13.43 -16.01
CA ARG A 464 60.89 12.63 -16.63
C ARG A 464 61.34 11.52 -15.68
N GLU A 465 60.38 10.73 -15.21
CA GLU A 465 60.63 9.54 -14.39
C GLU A 465 61.30 8.45 -15.25
N ILE A 466 62.52 8.04 -14.91
CA ILE A 466 63.29 7.05 -15.69
C ILE A 466 62.87 5.61 -15.34
N VAL A 467 61.57 5.34 -15.39
CA VAL A 467 61.03 3.98 -15.34
C VAL A 467 61.44 3.24 -16.61
N ILE A 468 61.87 1.99 -16.50
CA ILE A 468 62.19 1.13 -17.66
C ILE A 468 60.92 0.52 -18.24
N ALA A 469 60.10 -0.09 -17.38
CA ALA A 469 58.82 -0.69 -17.74
C ALA A 469 57.89 -0.73 -16.52
N ILE A 470 56.59 -0.72 -16.81
CA ILE A 470 55.54 -1.15 -15.89
C ILE A 470 54.97 -2.46 -16.46
N VAL A 471 55.00 -3.53 -15.67
CA VAL A 471 54.56 -4.88 -16.08
C VAL A 471 53.26 -5.21 -15.36
N GLY A 472 52.16 -5.34 -16.10
CA GLY A 472 50.90 -5.88 -15.55
C GLY A 472 50.97 -7.40 -15.45
N VAL A 473 50.73 -7.95 -14.26
CA VAL A 473 50.79 -9.39 -13.98
C VAL A 473 49.45 -9.84 -13.39
N ASN A 474 48.68 -10.59 -14.18
CA ASN A 474 47.45 -11.23 -13.70
C ASN A 474 47.79 -12.64 -13.22
N LEU A 475 47.72 -12.87 -11.91
CA LEU A 475 48.06 -14.17 -11.32
C LEU A 475 46.85 -15.13 -11.46
N PRO A 476 47.05 -16.38 -11.90
CA PRO A 476 45.94 -17.31 -12.13
C PRO A 476 45.37 -17.88 -10.82
N ARG A 477 44.04 -18.12 -10.81
CA ARG A 477 43.34 -18.81 -9.72
C ARG A 477 43.87 -20.23 -9.51
N GLY A 478 43.82 -20.72 -8.28
CA GLY A 478 44.27 -22.06 -7.90
C GLY A 478 45.50 -22.05 -7.00
N VAL A 479 46.38 -23.04 -7.21
CA VAL A 479 47.76 -23.04 -6.70
C VAL A 479 48.66 -22.80 -7.91
N SER A 480 49.47 -21.74 -7.87
CA SER A 480 50.30 -21.34 -9.01
C SER A 480 51.58 -20.63 -8.57
N ASP A 481 52.59 -20.66 -9.44
CA ASP A 481 53.87 -19.98 -9.27
C ASP A 481 54.19 -19.19 -10.55
N THR A 482 54.47 -17.90 -10.41
CA THR A 482 54.81 -17.01 -11.53
C THR A 482 56.20 -16.44 -11.32
N THR A 483 57.18 -16.92 -12.10
CA THR A 483 58.58 -16.43 -12.09
C THR A 483 58.74 -15.16 -12.91
N LEU A 484 59.44 -14.17 -12.37
CA LEU A 484 59.63 -12.83 -12.93
C LEU A 484 61.09 -12.37 -12.73
N VAL A 485 61.59 -11.60 -13.69
CA VAL A 485 62.99 -11.14 -13.73
C VAL A 485 63.10 -9.64 -13.99
N THR A 486 64.20 -9.03 -13.56
CA THR A 486 64.56 -7.65 -13.92
C THR A 486 64.84 -7.50 -15.42
N ALA A 487 64.66 -6.29 -15.95
CA ALA A 487 65.12 -5.94 -17.28
C ALA A 487 66.62 -6.29 -17.45
N ASN A 488 67.00 -6.73 -18.65
CA ASN A 488 68.34 -7.23 -19.03
C ASN A 488 68.81 -8.56 -18.40
N PHE A 489 68.08 -9.16 -17.45
CA PHE A 489 68.49 -10.40 -16.77
C PHE A 489 68.92 -11.51 -17.77
N PRO A 490 70.04 -12.22 -17.54
CA PRO A 490 70.91 -12.22 -16.35
C PRO A 490 72.01 -11.13 -16.34
N ARG A 491 71.94 -10.13 -17.22
CA ARG A 491 72.81 -8.94 -17.15
C ARG A 491 72.23 -7.89 -16.21
N ASP A 492 73.07 -6.93 -15.85
CA ASP A 492 72.77 -5.89 -14.87
C ASP A 492 71.56 -5.02 -15.26
N PHE A 493 70.72 -4.77 -14.26
CA PHE A 493 69.65 -3.80 -14.31
C PHE A 493 70.24 -2.37 -14.24
N PRO A 494 69.85 -1.43 -15.12
CA PRO A 494 70.52 -0.13 -15.24
C PRO A 494 70.50 0.76 -13.98
N ASP A 495 71.58 1.51 -13.80
CA ASP A 495 71.77 2.54 -12.77
C ASP A 495 70.68 3.62 -12.77
N ASN A 496 70.28 4.07 -11.58
CA ASN A 496 69.33 5.18 -11.39
C ASN A 496 68.00 5.02 -12.16
N MET A 497 67.58 3.78 -12.42
CA MET A 497 66.32 3.45 -13.08
C MET A 497 65.41 2.65 -12.15
N GLN A 498 64.12 2.64 -12.50
CA GLN A 498 63.06 2.00 -11.74
C GLN A 498 62.28 1.00 -12.60
N MET A 499 61.79 -0.08 -12.00
CA MET A 499 60.93 -1.06 -12.65
C MET A 499 59.77 -1.42 -11.73
N GLN A 500 58.56 -1.48 -12.28
CA GLN A 500 57.34 -1.75 -11.53
C GLN A 500 56.62 -2.97 -12.09
N TRP A 501 56.13 -3.81 -11.19
CA TRP A 501 55.15 -4.86 -11.48
C TRP A 501 53.85 -4.51 -10.76
N SER A 502 52.71 -4.69 -11.42
CA SER A 502 51.37 -4.46 -10.87
C SER A 502 50.61 -5.78 -10.89
N PHE A 503 50.28 -6.31 -9.72
CA PHE A 503 49.74 -7.64 -9.53
C PHE A 503 48.23 -7.62 -9.28
N THR A 504 47.48 -8.26 -10.17
CA THR A 504 46.09 -8.63 -9.93
C THR A 504 46.08 -9.98 -9.21
N VAL A 505 45.63 -9.99 -7.95
CA VAL A 505 45.50 -11.19 -7.11
C VAL A 505 44.02 -11.60 -7.09
N PRO A 506 43.68 -12.86 -7.45
CA PRO A 506 42.29 -13.30 -7.40
C PRO A 506 41.68 -13.22 -5.99
N GLY A 507 40.39 -12.85 -5.91
CA GLY A 507 39.65 -12.88 -4.64
C GLY A 507 39.69 -14.26 -3.98
N MET A 508 39.72 -14.28 -2.63
CA MET A 508 39.87 -15.50 -1.82
C MET A 508 41.13 -16.34 -2.12
N HIS A 509 42.24 -15.67 -2.48
CA HIS A 509 43.57 -16.27 -2.60
C HIS A 509 44.59 -15.47 -1.79
N ASN A 510 45.58 -16.16 -1.21
CA ASN A 510 46.77 -15.57 -0.60
C ASN A 510 47.92 -15.58 -1.60
N TYR A 511 48.76 -14.55 -1.60
CA TYR A 511 50.03 -14.52 -2.34
C TYR A 511 51.24 -14.49 -1.39
N THR A 512 52.37 -15.02 -1.87
CA THR A 512 53.68 -14.96 -1.21
C THR A 512 54.76 -14.67 -2.27
N VAL A 513 55.63 -13.69 -2.00
CA VAL A 513 56.74 -13.28 -2.88
C VAL A 513 58.04 -13.90 -2.36
N LEU A 514 58.80 -14.59 -3.22
CA LEU A 514 60.05 -15.26 -2.88
C LEU A 514 61.14 -14.87 -3.88
N PHE A 515 62.26 -14.35 -3.40
CA PHE A 515 63.40 -13.99 -4.25
C PHE A 515 64.28 -15.23 -4.46
N ASP A 516 64.26 -15.80 -5.67
CA ASP A 516 64.97 -17.05 -5.98
C ASP A 516 66.46 -16.82 -6.23
N HIS A 517 66.84 -15.75 -6.95
CA HIS A 517 68.23 -15.36 -7.19
C HIS A 517 68.38 -13.83 -7.12
N VAL A 518 69.40 -13.36 -6.38
CA VAL A 518 69.66 -11.93 -6.18
C VAL A 518 71.15 -11.65 -6.23
N THR A 519 71.58 -10.73 -7.10
CA THR A 519 72.92 -10.14 -7.08
C THR A 519 72.81 -8.68 -6.62
N PRO A 520 73.30 -8.32 -5.42
CA PRO A 520 73.28 -6.94 -4.94
C PRO A 520 74.47 -6.13 -5.50
N PRO A 521 74.27 -4.89 -5.99
CA PRO A 521 75.35 -4.03 -6.44
C PRO A 521 76.10 -3.36 -5.28
N GLU A 522 77.28 -2.82 -5.56
CA GLU A 522 77.90 -1.78 -4.71
C GLU A 522 77.41 -0.39 -5.15
N CYS A 523 76.64 0.27 -4.28
CA CYS A 523 76.06 1.59 -4.54
C CYS A 523 77.04 2.72 -4.19
N LEU A 524 77.14 3.71 -5.08
CA LEU A 524 77.90 4.94 -4.86
C LEU A 524 77.06 5.99 -4.10
N ASN A 525 77.74 6.98 -3.51
CA ASN A 525 77.14 8.17 -2.89
C ASN A 525 76.07 7.89 -1.80
N ASN A 526 76.23 6.82 -1.02
CA ASN A 526 75.27 6.35 -0.01
C ASN A 526 73.86 6.03 -0.55
N GLY A 527 73.73 5.72 -1.84
CA GLY A 527 72.49 5.15 -2.38
C GLY A 527 72.24 3.73 -1.87
N GLU A 528 70.98 3.28 -1.91
CA GLU A 528 70.56 1.92 -1.57
C GLU A 528 69.56 1.40 -2.61
N VAL A 529 69.53 0.08 -2.83
CA VAL A 529 68.52 -0.58 -3.68
C VAL A 529 67.27 -0.86 -2.84
N THR A 530 66.17 -0.20 -3.17
CA THR A 530 64.90 -0.33 -2.44
C THR A 530 63.86 -1.14 -3.20
N VAL A 531 63.05 -1.89 -2.45
CA VAL A 531 61.88 -2.62 -2.93
C VAL A 531 60.65 -2.06 -2.20
N GLU A 532 59.73 -1.43 -2.94
CA GLU A 532 58.50 -0.89 -2.36
C GLU A 532 57.29 -1.74 -2.71
N TYR A 533 56.48 -2.07 -1.71
CA TYR A 533 55.20 -2.75 -1.87
C TYR A 533 54.06 -1.75 -1.61
N GLN A 534 53.21 -1.55 -2.60
CA GLN A 534 52.09 -0.59 -2.54
C GLN A 534 50.76 -1.37 -2.59
N ALA A 535 49.98 -1.32 -1.52
CA ALA A 535 48.69 -2.02 -1.39
C ALA A 535 47.61 -1.02 -0.92
N GLY A 536 46.81 -0.53 -1.87
CA GLY A 536 45.84 0.54 -1.61
C GLY A 536 46.53 1.81 -1.12
N ALA A 537 46.16 2.27 0.09
CA ALA A 537 46.76 3.44 0.74
C ALA A 537 47.98 3.12 1.63
N LYS A 538 48.44 1.86 1.68
CA LYS A 538 49.62 1.45 2.46
C LYS A 538 50.81 1.18 1.54
N THR A 539 51.92 1.89 1.76
CA THR A 539 53.21 1.63 1.12
C THR A 539 54.20 1.13 2.15
N VAL A 540 54.97 0.09 1.82
CA VAL A 540 56.02 -0.50 2.66
C VAL A 540 57.29 -0.64 1.84
N THR A 541 58.27 0.23 2.09
CA THR A 541 59.62 0.14 1.54
C THR A 541 60.45 -0.85 2.36
N LYS A 542 61.23 -1.69 1.66
CA LYS A 542 62.12 -2.72 2.22
C LYS A 542 63.48 -2.67 1.53
N ALA A 543 64.52 -3.09 2.24
CA ALA A 543 65.83 -3.37 1.64
C ALA A 543 65.79 -4.69 0.85
N LEU A 544 66.69 -4.83 -0.12
CA LEU A 544 66.78 -6.00 -1.01
C LEU A 544 66.99 -7.35 -0.30
N LYS A 545 67.41 -7.34 0.98
CA LYS A 545 67.68 -8.53 1.81
C LYS A 545 66.62 -8.79 2.89
N ASP A 546 65.59 -7.94 3.01
CA ASP A 546 64.56 -8.10 4.04
C ASP A 546 63.63 -9.31 3.74
N PRO A 547 62.91 -9.85 4.75
CA PRO A 547 61.84 -10.81 4.53
C PRO A 547 60.76 -10.22 3.61
N GLN A 548 60.44 -10.90 2.52
CA GLN A 548 59.46 -10.44 1.53
C GLN A 548 58.01 -10.73 1.99
N PRO A 549 56.96 -10.19 1.34
CA PRO A 549 55.58 -10.40 1.78
C PRO A 549 55.11 -11.86 1.64
N GLU A 550 54.66 -12.45 2.74
CA GLU A 550 54.10 -13.81 2.78
C GLU A 550 52.62 -13.81 3.18
N HIS A 551 51.82 -14.69 2.57
CA HIS A 551 50.41 -14.94 2.85
C HIS A 551 49.49 -13.70 2.87
N GLN A 552 49.79 -12.69 2.06
CA GLN A 552 49.02 -11.46 1.95
C GLN A 552 47.83 -11.63 0.97
N GLN A 553 46.87 -10.70 1.02
CA GLN A 553 45.68 -10.70 0.15
C GLN A 553 45.47 -9.36 -0.54
N GLY A 554 44.80 -9.39 -1.70
CA GLY A 554 44.46 -8.20 -2.48
C GLY A 554 45.56 -7.76 -3.45
N ASN A 555 45.19 -6.89 -4.39
CA ASN A 555 46.08 -6.38 -5.43
C ASN A 555 47.19 -5.50 -4.85
N PHE A 556 48.40 -5.59 -5.40
CA PHE A 556 49.56 -4.82 -4.96
C PHE A 556 50.46 -4.45 -6.14
N ASN A 557 51.22 -3.37 -6.00
CA ASN A 557 52.38 -3.11 -6.86
C ASN A 557 53.67 -3.47 -6.11
N MET A 558 54.66 -3.95 -6.86
CA MET A 558 56.05 -4.07 -6.42
C MET A 558 56.89 -3.12 -7.28
N VAL A 559 57.71 -2.29 -6.64
CA VAL A 559 58.57 -1.30 -7.31
C VAL A 559 60.01 -1.53 -6.88
N LEU A 560 60.90 -1.81 -7.83
CA LEU A 560 62.34 -1.93 -7.61
C LEU A 560 63.02 -0.64 -8.11
N THR A 561 63.79 0.01 -7.23
CA THR A 561 64.57 1.21 -7.56
C THR A 561 66.06 0.92 -7.39
N ASN A 562 66.85 1.14 -8.44
CA ASN A 562 68.28 0.89 -8.42
C ASN A 562 69.09 2.17 -8.16
N CYS A 563 70.20 2.02 -7.44
CA CYS A 563 71.15 3.09 -7.16
C CYS A 563 72.07 3.37 -8.36
N GLN A 564 73.04 4.28 -8.19
CA GLN A 564 74.20 4.37 -9.07
C GLN A 564 75.26 3.36 -8.59
N THR A 565 75.81 2.55 -9.50
CA THR A 565 76.64 1.38 -9.15
C THR A 565 78.10 1.55 -9.58
N ASN A 566 78.99 0.80 -8.92
CA ASN A 566 80.39 0.72 -9.32
C ASN A 566 80.55 -0.20 -10.55
N THR A 567 80.68 0.37 -11.74
CA THR A 567 80.80 -0.34 -13.04
C THR A 567 81.98 -1.32 -13.18
N THR A 568 82.84 -1.47 -12.17
CA THR A 568 83.90 -2.50 -12.12
C THR A 568 83.46 -3.79 -11.42
N LEU A 569 82.24 -3.82 -10.86
CA LEU A 569 81.63 -4.93 -10.14
C LEU A 569 80.31 -5.34 -10.81
N PRO A 570 79.79 -6.56 -10.54
CA PRO A 570 78.45 -6.96 -11.00
C PRO A 570 77.37 -6.04 -10.41
N GLY A 571 76.39 -5.69 -11.25
CA GLY A 571 75.29 -4.82 -10.90
C GLY A 571 74.09 -5.57 -10.32
N LEU A 572 72.96 -4.87 -10.22
CA LEU A 572 71.72 -5.43 -9.68
C LEU A 572 71.11 -6.45 -10.64
N THR A 573 70.91 -7.68 -10.18
CA THR A 573 70.04 -8.66 -10.88
C THR A 573 69.10 -9.34 -9.89
N LEU A 574 67.83 -9.48 -10.28
CA LEU A 574 66.80 -10.11 -9.45
C LEU A 574 65.93 -11.03 -10.31
N ASN A 575 65.81 -12.28 -9.87
CA ASN A 575 64.84 -13.28 -10.31
C ASN A 575 64.03 -13.73 -9.09
N TYR A 576 62.70 -13.72 -9.20
CA TYR A 576 61.80 -14.00 -8.09
C TYR A 576 60.51 -14.66 -8.58
N ARG A 577 59.85 -15.41 -7.71
CA ARG A 577 58.52 -15.98 -7.93
C ARG A 577 57.48 -15.33 -7.05
N VAL A 578 56.28 -15.18 -7.58
CA VAL A 578 55.07 -14.95 -6.79
C VAL A 578 54.25 -16.22 -6.83
N SER A 579 54.10 -16.83 -5.65
CA SER A 579 53.24 -17.99 -5.45
C SER A 579 51.85 -17.54 -5.01
N VAL A 580 50.81 -18.24 -5.45
CA VAL A 580 49.41 -17.98 -5.10
C VAL A 580 48.74 -19.27 -4.64
N VAL A 581 47.93 -19.19 -3.59
CA VAL A 581 47.23 -20.32 -2.98
C VAL A 581 45.78 -19.93 -2.64
N ARG A 582 44.79 -20.76 -3.00
CA ARG A 582 43.38 -20.61 -2.58
C ARG A 582 43.28 -20.49 -1.05
N SER A 583 42.66 -19.43 -0.54
CA SER A 583 42.38 -19.20 0.88
C SER A 583 40.91 -19.42 1.26
N GLY A 584 40.01 -19.45 0.27
CA GLY A 584 38.62 -19.87 0.45
C GLY A 584 38.50 -21.31 0.96
N ARG A 585 37.65 -21.52 1.97
CA ARG A 585 37.23 -22.85 2.44
C ARG A 585 35.86 -23.17 1.84
N PRO A 586 35.67 -24.31 1.17
CA PRO A 586 34.36 -24.66 0.61
C PRO A 586 33.34 -24.90 1.72
N VAL A 587 32.13 -24.35 1.55
CA VAL A 587 30.99 -24.66 2.41
C VAL A 587 30.45 -26.03 1.99
N LEU A 588 30.64 -27.03 2.85
CA LEU A 588 30.16 -28.39 2.62
C LEU A 588 28.77 -28.56 3.27
N CYS A 589 27.79 -28.98 2.49
CA CYS A 589 26.44 -29.27 2.96
C CYS A 589 26.01 -30.63 2.43
N THR A 590 25.65 -31.56 3.31
CA THR A 590 25.07 -32.85 2.90
C THR A 590 23.56 -32.72 3.01
N VAL A 591 22.87 -32.87 1.88
CA VAL A 591 21.41 -32.85 1.79
C VAL A 591 20.91 -34.29 1.78
N ASP A 592 19.95 -34.62 2.64
CA ASP A 592 19.41 -35.97 2.79
C ASP A 592 17.90 -36.01 2.51
N LEU A 593 17.55 -36.22 1.24
CA LEU A 593 16.16 -36.35 0.78
C LEU A 593 15.59 -37.76 0.97
N THR A 594 16.24 -38.65 1.72
CA THR A 594 15.66 -39.99 2.06
C THR A 594 14.50 -39.88 3.04
N LYS A 595 14.48 -38.83 3.88
CA LYS A 595 13.44 -38.55 4.86
C LYS A 595 12.15 -37.99 4.23
N ASP A 596 12.26 -37.39 3.05
CA ASP A 596 11.21 -36.62 2.38
C ASP A 596 10.92 -37.17 0.97
N PRO A 597 10.23 -38.33 0.86
CA PRO A 597 9.90 -38.91 -0.43
C PRO A 597 9.10 -37.94 -1.31
N GLY A 598 9.46 -37.88 -2.59
CA GLY A 598 8.88 -36.97 -3.58
C GLY A 598 9.47 -35.56 -3.62
N VAL A 599 10.25 -35.12 -2.62
CA VAL A 599 10.95 -33.81 -2.66
C VAL A 599 12.23 -33.91 -3.47
N SER A 600 12.48 -32.94 -4.36
CA SER A 600 13.72 -32.78 -5.12
C SER A 600 14.13 -31.32 -5.17
N LEU A 601 15.45 -31.05 -5.22
CA LEU A 601 15.99 -29.70 -5.22
C LEU A 601 16.66 -29.37 -6.55
N GLN A 602 16.59 -28.10 -6.93
CA GLN A 602 17.32 -27.54 -8.07
C GLN A 602 18.08 -26.29 -7.61
N ILE A 603 19.40 -26.32 -7.83
CA ILE A 603 20.33 -25.25 -7.49
C ILE A 603 21.04 -24.83 -8.79
N GLU A 604 21.06 -23.53 -9.07
CA GLU A 604 21.48 -22.99 -10.36
C GLU A 604 22.27 -21.71 -10.15
N ASN A 605 23.47 -21.64 -10.73
CA ASN A 605 24.23 -20.40 -10.83
C ASN A 605 23.56 -19.52 -11.91
N LEU A 606 23.07 -18.35 -11.51
CA LEU A 606 22.43 -17.37 -12.38
C LEU A 606 23.43 -16.57 -13.23
N ASN A 607 24.70 -16.60 -12.86
CA ASN A 607 25.75 -15.75 -13.39
C ASN A 607 26.96 -16.60 -13.77
N SER A 608 27.01 -17.08 -15.02
CA SER A 608 28.13 -17.88 -15.54
C SER A 608 29.45 -17.09 -15.68
N ALA A 609 29.44 -15.77 -15.46
CA ALA A 609 30.63 -14.94 -15.31
C ALA A 609 31.06 -14.71 -13.85
N SER A 610 30.31 -15.25 -12.86
CA SER A 610 30.72 -15.29 -11.46
C SER A 610 31.85 -16.29 -11.24
N TYR A 611 32.59 -16.12 -10.14
CA TYR A 611 33.64 -17.05 -9.72
C TYR A 611 33.14 -18.21 -8.84
N CYS A 612 31.82 -18.45 -8.83
CA CYS A 612 31.15 -19.41 -7.97
C CYS A 612 31.27 -20.85 -8.50
N GLU A 613 32.06 -21.67 -7.82
CA GLU A 613 32.18 -23.11 -8.06
C GLU A 613 31.17 -23.88 -7.17
N ILE A 614 30.11 -24.45 -7.77
CA ILE A 614 29.20 -25.38 -7.09
C ILE A 614 29.45 -26.82 -7.55
N SER A 615 29.49 -27.77 -6.61
CA SER A 615 29.69 -29.20 -6.92
C SER A 615 28.69 -30.09 -6.19
N ILE A 616 28.40 -31.24 -6.80
CA ILE A 616 27.63 -32.35 -6.22
C ILE A 616 28.48 -33.62 -6.27
N ASN A 617 28.67 -34.27 -5.13
CA ASN A 617 29.49 -35.48 -4.98
C ASN A 617 30.90 -35.33 -5.56
N SER A 618 31.49 -34.13 -5.43
CA SER A 618 32.78 -33.70 -6.00
C SER A 618 32.82 -33.49 -7.52
N GLU A 619 31.70 -33.54 -8.23
CA GLU A 619 31.58 -33.11 -9.64
C GLU A 619 31.06 -31.66 -9.72
N VAL A 620 31.86 -30.75 -10.30
CA VAL A 620 31.46 -29.34 -10.52
C VAL A 620 30.44 -29.24 -11.66
N LYS A 621 29.33 -28.51 -11.46
CA LYS A 621 28.24 -28.36 -12.44
C LYS A 621 27.58 -26.99 -12.32
N GLU A 622 27.21 -26.36 -13.44
CA GLU A 622 26.50 -25.06 -13.43
C GLU A 622 25.09 -25.16 -12.81
N LYS A 623 24.47 -26.35 -12.94
CA LYS A 623 23.13 -26.66 -12.45
C LYS A 623 23.11 -28.01 -11.76
N ILE A 624 22.73 -28.04 -10.49
CA ILE A 624 22.63 -29.23 -9.65
C ILE A 624 21.15 -29.58 -9.44
N ASN A 625 20.78 -30.81 -9.81
CA ASN A 625 19.48 -31.40 -9.47
C ASN A 625 19.70 -32.51 -8.44
N VAL A 626 19.15 -32.37 -7.24
CA VAL A 626 19.15 -33.43 -6.21
C VAL A 626 17.84 -34.21 -6.32
N THR A 627 17.93 -35.49 -6.69
CA THR A 627 16.79 -36.38 -6.90
C THR A 627 16.11 -36.78 -5.58
N ALA A 628 14.79 -37.01 -5.62
CA ALA A 628 14.04 -37.46 -4.46
C ALA A 628 14.54 -38.83 -3.94
N GLY A 629 14.55 -39.01 -2.61
CA GLY A 629 15.04 -40.24 -2.00
C GLY A 629 16.57 -40.43 -2.08
N SER A 630 17.34 -39.40 -2.46
CA SER A 630 18.81 -39.47 -2.58
C SER A 630 19.53 -38.58 -1.57
N ILE A 631 20.80 -38.91 -1.30
CA ILE A 631 21.71 -38.11 -0.47
C ILE A 631 22.75 -37.47 -1.40
N ALA A 632 22.91 -36.15 -1.31
CA ALA A 632 23.88 -35.40 -2.10
C ALA A 632 24.86 -34.64 -1.21
N LYS A 633 26.16 -34.81 -1.45
CA LYS A 633 27.22 -34.02 -0.83
C LYS A 633 27.49 -32.80 -1.70
N LEU A 634 26.97 -31.65 -1.30
CA LEU A 634 27.14 -30.39 -2.00
C LEU A 634 28.36 -29.64 -1.46
N SER A 635 29.06 -28.92 -2.35
CA SER A 635 30.09 -27.95 -1.97
C SER A 635 29.89 -26.64 -2.70
N PHE A 636 29.97 -25.52 -1.98
CA PHE A 636 29.93 -24.17 -2.53
C PHE A 636 31.26 -23.47 -2.26
N LEU A 637 31.90 -22.91 -3.28
CA LEU A 637 33.16 -22.17 -3.15
C LEU A 637 33.06 -20.83 -3.89
N ASP A 638 33.44 -19.75 -3.20
CA ASP A 638 33.42 -18.36 -3.69
C ASP A 638 32.06 -17.85 -4.22
N CYS A 639 30.97 -18.42 -3.72
CA CYS A 639 29.61 -18.10 -4.14
C CYS A 639 28.91 -17.09 -3.23
N PRO A 640 28.52 -15.89 -3.72
CA PRO A 640 27.62 -14.99 -3.01
C PRO A 640 26.15 -15.42 -3.16
N ASN A 641 25.28 -14.91 -2.29
CA ASN A 641 23.87 -15.32 -2.25
C ASN A 641 23.06 -14.87 -3.47
N ASP A 642 23.48 -13.81 -4.16
CA ASP A 642 22.76 -13.25 -5.31
C ASP A 642 23.07 -14.02 -6.63
N ASP A 643 24.21 -14.73 -6.69
CA ASP A 643 24.61 -15.51 -7.87
C ASP A 643 23.97 -16.93 -7.90
N ILE A 644 23.49 -17.49 -6.79
CA ILE A 644 22.86 -18.83 -6.79
C ILE A 644 21.38 -18.81 -6.40
N ARG A 645 20.54 -19.39 -7.26
CA ARG A 645 19.12 -19.65 -6.97
C ARG A 645 18.90 -21.09 -6.48
N LEU A 646 18.25 -21.22 -5.31
CA LEU A 646 17.75 -22.50 -4.77
C LEU A 646 16.23 -22.58 -4.97
N THR A 647 15.76 -23.65 -5.62
CA THR A 647 14.33 -23.98 -5.75
C THR A 647 14.08 -25.42 -5.31
N ALA A 648 12.88 -25.68 -4.77
CA ALA A 648 12.47 -27.00 -4.32
C ALA A 648 11.14 -27.39 -4.97
N LYS A 649 11.00 -28.67 -5.32
CA LYS A 649 9.72 -29.21 -5.83
C LYS A 649 9.36 -30.53 -5.15
N LYS A 650 8.07 -30.73 -4.88
CA LYS A 650 7.51 -31.98 -4.32
C LYS A 650 6.49 -32.55 -5.29
N VAL A 651 6.67 -33.79 -5.72
CA VAL A 651 5.71 -34.50 -6.57
C VAL A 651 4.77 -35.32 -5.69
N ILE A 652 3.47 -35.19 -5.91
CA ILE A 652 2.41 -35.99 -5.28
C ILE A 652 1.65 -36.69 -6.43
N ASP A 653 1.80 -38.01 -6.51
CA ASP A 653 1.44 -38.83 -7.66
C ASP A 653 0.33 -39.83 -7.25
N CYS A 654 -0.90 -39.55 -7.67
CA CYS A 654 -2.09 -40.34 -7.35
C CYS A 654 -2.32 -41.44 -8.40
N LYS A 655 -1.97 -42.70 -8.09
CA LYS A 655 -2.10 -43.82 -9.05
C LYS A 655 -3.38 -44.64 -8.91
N ASN A 656 -3.94 -44.74 -7.71
CA ASN A 656 -5.18 -45.46 -7.45
C ASN A 656 -6.07 -44.65 -6.49
N THR A 657 -7.39 -44.79 -6.63
CA THR A 657 -8.40 -44.10 -5.80
C THR A 657 -8.19 -44.29 -4.30
N GLU A 658 -7.76 -45.49 -3.88
CA GLU A 658 -7.53 -45.83 -2.47
C GLU A 658 -6.14 -45.41 -1.94
N SER A 659 -5.23 -44.99 -2.84
CA SER A 659 -3.84 -44.64 -2.48
C SER A 659 -3.56 -43.14 -2.48
N CYS A 660 -4.60 -42.30 -2.56
CA CYS A 660 -4.49 -40.84 -2.54
C CYS A 660 -4.60 -40.30 -1.11
N PRO A 661 -3.49 -39.88 -0.46
CA PRO A 661 -3.55 -39.37 0.90
C PRO A 661 -4.17 -37.97 0.93
N VAL A 662 -5.24 -37.79 1.71
CA VAL A 662 -5.72 -36.44 2.08
C VAL A 662 -4.61 -35.76 2.88
N THR A 663 -3.96 -34.76 2.27
CA THR A 663 -2.66 -34.24 2.70
C THR A 663 -2.73 -32.73 2.84
N THR A 664 -1.99 -32.18 3.80
CA THR A 664 -1.82 -30.74 3.91
C THR A 664 -0.52 -30.32 3.23
N LEU A 665 -0.61 -29.43 2.24
CA LEU A 665 0.56 -28.90 1.56
C LEU A 665 1.35 -28.06 2.55
N SER A 666 2.54 -28.56 2.85
CA SER A 666 3.53 -27.96 3.74
C SER A 666 4.90 -28.03 3.07
N VAL A 667 5.79 -27.14 3.49
CA VAL A 667 7.20 -27.17 3.09
C VAL A 667 7.96 -27.96 4.14
N SER A 668 8.66 -29.00 3.69
CA SER A 668 9.51 -29.83 4.54
C SER A 668 10.65 -29.01 5.16
N THR A 669 11.07 -29.37 6.37
CA THR A 669 12.11 -28.63 7.11
C THR A 669 13.49 -28.82 6.48
N MET A 670 13.86 -27.89 5.61
CA MET A 670 15.14 -27.85 4.90
C MET A 670 16.34 -27.83 5.86
N GLU A 671 17.43 -28.50 5.47
CA GLU A 671 18.65 -28.58 6.26
C GLU A 671 19.40 -27.23 6.29
N PRO A 672 19.82 -26.73 7.48
CA PRO A 672 20.31 -25.36 7.65
C PRO A 672 21.76 -25.14 7.18
N CYS A 673 22.34 -26.05 6.38
CA CYS A 673 23.69 -25.91 5.83
C CYS A 673 23.75 -25.28 4.42
N LEU A 674 22.61 -25.01 3.79
CA LEU A 674 22.56 -24.32 2.50
C LEU A 674 22.84 -22.81 2.70
N PRO A 675 23.75 -22.19 1.93
CA PRO A 675 24.18 -20.80 2.17
C PRO A 675 23.14 -19.76 1.73
N MET A 676 22.27 -20.11 0.78
CA MET A 676 21.23 -19.26 0.22
C MET A 676 19.83 -19.61 0.79
N PRO A 677 18.91 -18.63 0.89
CA PRO A 677 17.51 -18.92 1.19
C PRO A 677 16.82 -19.65 0.03
N LEU A 678 15.75 -20.39 0.34
CA LEU A 678 14.88 -21.00 -0.65
C LEU A 678 14.08 -19.92 -1.41
N ASN A 679 14.21 -19.84 -2.73
CA ASN A 679 13.55 -18.85 -3.57
C ASN A 679 12.05 -19.15 -3.76
N SER A 680 11.69 -20.41 -3.97
CA SER A 680 10.32 -20.87 -4.15
C SER A 680 10.18 -22.37 -3.91
N PHE A 681 8.99 -22.79 -3.48
CA PHE A 681 8.62 -24.20 -3.36
C PHE A 681 7.43 -24.49 -4.28
N THR A 682 7.49 -25.60 -5.03
CA THR A 682 6.42 -26.01 -5.97
C THR A 682 5.92 -27.43 -5.66
N TRP A 683 4.60 -27.60 -5.50
CA TRP A 683 3.97 -28.91 -5.44
C TRP A 683 3.40 -29.26 -6.83
N HIS A 684 3.82 -30.39 -7.40
CA HIS A 684 3.20 -30.98 -8.61
C HIS A 684 2.21 -32.05 -8.16
N LEU A 685 0.95 -31.94 -8.58
CA LEU A 685 -0.15 -32.79 -8.17
C LEU A 685 -0.72 -33.52 -9.40
N ASN A 686 -0.39 -34.81 -9.53
CA ASN A 686 -0.67 -35.61 -10.71
C ASN A 686 -1.81 -36.62 -10.40
N ILE A 687 -2.83 -36.67 -11.26
CA ILE A 687 -4.13 -37.31 -10.97
C ILE A 687 -4.64 -38.09 -12.19
N PRO A 688 -5.37 -39.22 -12.04
CA PRO A 688 -5.92 -39.93 -13.18
C PRO A 688 -7.17 -39.23 -13.73
N GLU A 689 -7.44 -39.44 -15.01
CA GLU A 689 -8.54 -38.84 -15.79
C GLU A 689 -9.96 -39.13 -15.26
N THR A 690 -10.11 -39.98 -14.23
CA THR A 690 -11.41 -40.30 -13.59
C THR A 690 -11.60 -39.64 -12.22
N LYS A 691 -10.78 -38.64 -11.87
CA LYS A 691 -10.73 -38.00 -10.54
C LYS A 691 -10.41 -36.51 -10.62
N THR A 692 -10.65 -35.79 -9.52
CA THR A 692 -10.52 -34.34 -9.44
C THR A 692 -9.79 -33.91 -8.16
N TRP A 693 -8.96 -32.87 -8.26
CA TRP A 693 -8.28 -32.26 -7.11
C TRP A 693 -9.22 -31.33 -6.39
N ASP A 694 -9.40 -31.54 -5.09
CA ASP A 694 -10.08 -30.63 -4.19
C ASP A 694 -9.04 -29.81 -3.41
N LEU A 695 -9.05 -28.49 -3.57
CA LEU A 695 -8.20 -27.54 -2.86
C LEU A 695 -9.03 -26.71 -1.88
N VAL A 696 -8.70 -26.79 -0.58
CA VAL A 696 -9.36 -26.02 0.49
C VAL A 696 -8.29 -25.30 1.31
N SER A 697 -8.48 -24.02 1.62
CA SER A 697 -7.54 -23.30 2.50
C SER A 697 -7.79 -23.65 3.98
N PRO A 698 -6.76 -24.06 4.75
CA PRO A 698 -6.89 -24.33 6.18
C PRO A 698 -7.07 -23.06 7.02
N LYS A 699 -6.94 -21.87 6.42
CA LYS A 699 -7.05 -20.56 7.09
C LYS A 699 -8.37 -19.83 6.79
N GLY A 700 -9.35 -20.52 6.21
CA GLY A 700 -10.60 -19.94 5.73
C GLY A 700 -10.63 -19.86 4.21
N SER A 701 -11.19 -18.79 3.66
CA SER A 701 -11.40 -18.61 2.22
C SER A 701 -10.15 -18.10 1.46
N LEU A 702 -10.24 -18.22 0.13
CA LEU A 702 -9.31 -17.67 -0.86
C LEU A 702 -9.95 -16.51 -1.64
N ARG A 703 -9.11 -15.63 -2.18
CA ARG A 703 -9.46 -14.61 -3.17
C ARG A 703 -8.57 -14.75 -4.41
N GLN A 704 -9.15 -14.57 -5.59
CA GLN A 704 -8.42 -14.49 -6.85
C GLN A 704 -7.70 -13.14 -6.94
N SER A 705 -6.48 -13.10 -7.50
CA SER A 705 -5.78 -11.86 -7.82
C SER A 705 -6.37 -11.24 -9.08
N LEU A 706 -6.84 -9.99 -8.98
CA LEU A 706 -7.33 -9.21 -10.12
C LEU A 706 -6.48 -7.93 -10.24
N PRO A 707 -6.26 -7.37 -11.45
CA PRO A 707 -5.48 -6.13 -11.65
C PRO A 707 -5.86 -4.92 -10.78
N SER A 708 -7.11 -4.84 -10.30
CA SER A 708 -7.58 -3.78 -9.38
C SER A 708 -7.54 -4.17 -7.89
N GLN A 709 -7.21 -5.43 -7.56
CA GLN A 709 -7.25 -6.01 -6.21
C GLN A 709 -6.13 -7.03 -5.99
N GLU A 710 -4.92 -6.73 -6.49
CA GLU A 710 -3.80 -7.66 -6.54
C GLU A 710 -3.39 -8.22 -5.16
N CYS A 711 -2.83 -9.44 -5.18
CA CYS A 711 -2.30 -10.07 -3.98
C CYS A 711 -1.10 -9.29 -3.44
N LYS A 712 -1.19 -8.75 -2.23
CA LYS A 712 -0.05 -8.11 -1.56
C LYS A 712 1.02 -9.14 -1.26
N GLU A 713 2.18 -9.03 -1.91
CA GLU A 713 3.32 -9.90 -1.64
C GLU A 713 3.75 -9.81 -0.16
N PRO A 714 4.18 -10.93 0.46
CA PRO A 714 4.46 -12.23 -0.14
C PRO A 714 3.27 -13.22 -0.06
N PHE A 715 2.02 -12.78 0.06
CA PHE A 715 0.88 -13.66 0.37
C PHE A 715 0.16 -14.28 -0.86
N SER A 716 0.84 -14.36 -2.00
CA SER A 716 0.38 -14.99 -3.23
C SER A 716 0.68 -16.50 -3.28
N LEU A 717 -0.25 -17.28 -3.84
CA LEU A 717 -0.09 -18.66 -4.30
C LEU A 717 -0.38 -18.68 -5.80
N HIS A 718 0.54 -19.23 -6.59
CA HIS A 718 0.39 -19.37 -8.03
C HIS A 718 -0.09 -20.78 -8.37
N LEU A 719 -1.23 -20.90 -9.05
CA LEU A 719 -1.79 -22.16 -9.53
C LEU A 719 -1.73 -22.19 -11.07
N ALA A 720 -1.10 -23.21 -11.63
CA ALA A 720 -0.94 -23.38 -13.08
C ALA A 720 -1.16 -24.85 -13.50
N GLU A 721 -1.49 -25.04 -14.77
CA GLU A 721 -1.66 -26.35 -15.41
C GLU A 721 -0.31 -26.86 -15.93
N GLU A 722 -0.01 -28.15 -15.76
CA GLU A 722 1.36 -28.70 -15.92
C GLU A 722 1.99 -28.48 -17.32
N GLU A 723 1.18 -28.23 -18.35
CA GLU A 723 1.62 -27.85 -19.71
C GLU A 723 2.35 -26.49 -19.82
N GLY A 724 2.74 -25.88 -18.69
CA GLY A 724 3.38 -24.55 -18.68
C GLY A 724 2.43 -23.41 -19.00
N SER A 725 1.10 -23.62 -18.84
CA SER A 725 0.09 -22.61 -19.09
C SER A 725 -0.55 -22.12 -17.78
N ASN A 726 -0.66 -20.80 -17.62
CA ASN A 726 -1.20 -20.13 -16.42
C ASN A 726 -2.73 -20.32 -16.25
N PHE A 727 -3.30 -21.46 -16.65
CA PHE A 727 -4.74 -21.60 -16.85
C PHE A 727 -5.61 -21.36 -15.60
N VAL A 728 -5.08 -21.48 -14.37
CA VAL A 728 -5.87 -21.25 -13.13
C VAL A 728 -5.68 -19.84 -12.57
N GLY A 729 -4.43 -19.42 -12.31
CA GLY A 729 -4.08 -18.05 -11.92
C GLY A 729 -3.54 -17.89 -10.48
N ASN A 730 -3.52 -16.64 -10.01
CA ASN A 730 -2.96 -16.27 -8.70
C ASN A 730 -4.06 -16.11 -7.65
N PHE A 731 -3.79 -16.55 -6.42
CA PHE A 731 -4.70 -16.49 -5.28
C PHE A 731 -4.00 -15.96 -4.02
N CYS A 732 -4.75 -15.33 -3.12
CA CYS A 732 -4.34 -15.09 -1.74
C CYS A 732 -5.39 -15.64 -0.77
N PHE A 733 -5.03 -15.67 0.50
CA PHE A 733 -5.97 -15.91 1.60
C PHE A 733 -6.88 -14.68 1.81
N ASP A 734 -8.00 -14.88 2.52
CA ASP A 734 -9.01 -13.87 2.87
C ASP A 734 -9.84 -13.37 1.66
N GLY A 735 -11.01 -14.01 1.46
CA GLY A 735 -11.89 -13.80 0.32
C GLY A 735 -13.23 -14.55 0.41
N VAL A 736 -13.74 -15.02 -0.74
CA VAL A 736 -15.08 -15.62 -0.89
C VAL A 736 -15.07 -17.07 -1.39
N ILE A 737 -13.94 -17.54 -1.93
CA ILE A 737 -13.79 -18.88 -2.50
C ILE A 737 -13.49 -19.86 -1.36
N GLN A 738 -14.38 -20.79 -1.08
CA GLN A 738 -14.23 -21.78 -0.01
C GLN A 738 -13.48 -23.04 -0.46
N LYS A 739 -13.70 -23.44 -1.71
CA LYS A 739 -13.12 -24.64 -2.35
C LYS A 739 -12.84 -24.35 -3.81
N ILE A 740 -11.73 -24.88 -4.32
CA ILE A 740 -11.45 -24.98 -5.76
C ILE A 740 -11.40 -26.47 -6.10
N GLN A 741 -12.08 -26.88 -7.16
CA GLN A 741 -11.98 -28.23 -7.72
C GLN A 741 -11.39 -28.13 -9.12
N VAL A 742 -10.39 -28.97 -9.45
CA VAL A 742 -9.70 -28.92 -10.74
C VAL A 742 -9.56 -30.32 -11.33
N HIS A 743 -9.91 -30.46 -12.60
CA HIS A 743 -9.81 -31.71 -13.37
C HIS A 743 -8.63 -31.67 -14.35
N ALA A 744 -7.41 -31.56 -13.79
CA ALA A 744 -6.14 -31.54 -14.54
C ALA A 744 -4.94 -31.83 -13.61
N ASN A 745 -3.77 -32.16 -14.17
CA ASN A 745 -2.50 -32.06 -13.45
C ASN A 745 -2.19 -30.58 -13.18
N ILE A 746 -1.89 -30.26 -11.91
CA ILE A 746 -1.65 -28.88 -11.47
C ILE A 746 -0.32 -28.73 -10.74
N SER A 747 0.33 -27.60 -10.98
CA SER A 747 1.46 -27.10 -10.20
C SER A 747 1.03 -25.94 -9.32
N ILE A 748 1.42 -25.99 -8.05
CA ILE A 748 1.14 -24.95 -7.05
C ILE A 748 2.48 -24.41 -6.55
N THR A 749 2.74 -23.11 -6.70
CA THR A 749 4.01 -22.48 -6.32
C THR A 749 3.82 -21.41 -5.25
N ALA A 750 4.65 -21.47 -4.20
CA ALA A 750 4.73 -20.49 -3.11
C ALA A 750 6.10 -19.77 -3.09
N PRO A 751 6.15 -18.43 -2.95
CA PRO A 751 7.39 -17.66 -2.95
C PRO A 751 8.13 -17.74 -1.60
N GLY A 752 9.46 -17.75 -1.64
CA GLY A 752 10.34 -18.00 -0.48
C GLY A 752 10.14 -17.07 0.72
N GLN A 753 9.82 -15.80 0.48
CA GLN A 753 9.53 -14.82 1.54
C GLN A 753 8.26 -15.16 2.35
N GLN A 754 7.36 -15.97 1.79
CA GLN A 754 6.16 -16.49 2.45
C GLN A 754 6.52 -17.64 3.40
N LEU A 755 7.45 -18.50 2.98
CA LEU A 755 7.84 -19.73 3.67
C LEU A 755 8.52 -19.45 5.02
N SER A 756 9.32 -18.38 5.09
CA SER A 756 9.96 -17.94 6.35
C SER A 756 9.00 -17.26 7.33
N ARG A 757 7.77 -16.95 6.92
CA ARG A 757 6.75 -16.26 7.73
C ARG A 757 5.54 -17.13 8.08
N MET A 758 5.33 -18.27 7.42
CA MET A 758 4.17 -19.14 7.64
C MET A 758 4.56 -20.52 8.16
N THR A 759 4.57 -20.67 9.48
CA THR A 759 4.63 -21.95 10.19
C THR A 759 3.27 -22.66 10.17
N GLY A 760 2.95 -23.32 9.05
CA GLY A 760 1.70 -24.10 8.92
C GLY A 760 1.50 -24.68 7.52
N SER A 761 0.33 -25.26 7.28
CA SER A 761 -0.10 -25.70 5.95
C SER A 761 -0.63 -24.53 5.11
N PHE A 762 -0.43 -24.63 3.79
CA PHE A 762 -0.81 -23.62 2.80
C PHE A 762 -2.18 -23.92 2.19
N LEU A 763 -2.40 -25.17 1.78
CA LEU A 763 -3.68 -25.71 1.29
C LEU A 763 -3.85 -27.14 1.81
N ASN A 764 -5.08 -27.56 2.02
CA ASN A 764 -5.45 -28.96 2.21
C ASN A 764 -5.86 -29.52 0.84
N ILE A 765 -5.26 -30.65 0.45
CA ILE A 765 -5.61 -31.38 -0.77
C ILE A 765 -6.39 -32.65 -0.43
N SER A 766 -7.49 -32.85 -1.13
CA SER A 766 -8.23 -34.11 -1.19
C SER A 766 -8.54 -34.46 -2.65
N VAL A 767 -9.07 -35.66 -2.88
CA VAL A 767 -9.51 -36.10 -4.21
C VAL A 767 -11.01 -36.40 -4.15
N SER A 768 -11.76 -35.91 -5.14
CA SER A 768 -13.18 -36.25 -5.30
C SER A 768 -13.44 -36.94 -6.65
N GLU A 769 -14.71 -37.18 -6.96
CA GLU A 769 -15.11 -37.88 -8.19
C GLU A 769 -14.96 -36.99 -9.42
N GLU A 770 -15.03 -37.60 -10.61
CA GLU A 770 -14.96 -36.90 -11.90
C GLU A 770 -16.05 -35.83 -12.00
N ILE A 771 -15.70 -34.65 -12.53
CA ILE A 771 -16.63 -33.54 -12.75
C ILE A 771 -16.60 -33.15 -14.23
N THR A 772 -17.73 -32.69 -14.76
CA THR A 772 -17.90 -32.34 -16.19
C THR A 772 -17.19 -31.04 -16.61
N GLU A 773 -16.84 -30.21 -15.64
CA GLU A 773 -16.19 -28.92 -15.83
C GLU A 773 -14.67 -29.01 -15.60
N THR A 774 -13.87 -28.19 -16.30
CA THR A 774 -12.41 -28.18 -16.06
C THR A 774 -12.08 -27.66 -14.66
N ILE A 775 -12.82 -26.65 -14.19
CA ILE A 775 -12.67 -26.04 -12.85
C ILE A 775 -14.05 -25.75 -12.25
N ILE A 776 -14.22 -26.04 -10.96
CA ILE A 776 -15.37 -25.61 -10.16
C ILE A 776 -14.91 -24.81 -8.94
N TYR A 777 -15.46 -23.62 -8.74
CA TYR A 777 -15.25 -22.79 -7.55
C TYR A 777 -16.49 -22.81 -6.65
N THR A 778 -16.35 -23.18 -5.38
CA THR A 778 -17.42 -23.00 -4.39
C THR A 778 -17.29 -21.62 -3.73
N VAL A 779 -18.33 -20.79 -3.83
CA VAL A 779 -18.33 -19.38 -3.43
C VAL A 779 -19.45 -19.09 -2.44
N SER A 780 -19.11 -18.44 -1.33
CA SER A 780 -20.07 -17.81 -0.42
C SER A 780 -19.88 -16.29 -0.48
N PRO A 781 -20.78 -15.54 -1.15
CA PRO A 781 -20.69 -14.08 -1.21
C PRO A 781 -20.79 -13.43 0.17
N ASP A 782 -20.12 -12.28 0.34
CA ASP A 782 -20.27 -11.44 1.52
C ASP A 782 -21.61 -10.68 1.51
N THR A 783 -22.12 -10.39 2.70
CA THR A 783 -23.31 -9.56 2.95
C THR A 783 -23.01 -8.06 3.03
N MET A 784 -21.75 -7.66 3.23
CA MET A 784 -21.34 -6.26 3.40
C MET A 784 -20.69 -5.64 2.15
N SER A 785 -20.24 -6.45 1.18
CA SER A 785 -19.48 -6.00 0.02
C SER A 785 -19.83 -6.77 -1.27
N PRO A 786 -19.71 -6.13 -2.47
CA PRO A 786 -19.98 -6.78 -3.74
C PRO A 786 -18.94 -7.86 -4.04
N THR A 787 -19.40 -9.06 -4.40
CA THR A 787 -18.52 -10.20 -4.67
C THR A 787 -18.15 -10.25 -6.15
N LEU A 788 -16.85 -10.19 -6.45
CA LEU A 788 -16.30 -10.25 -7.81
C LEU A 788 -15.81 -11.66 -8.15
N LEU A 789 -16.24 -12.19 -9.30
CA LEU A 789 -15.81 -13.48 -9.85
C LEU A 789 -15.31 -13.28 -11.29
N ALA A 790 -14.06 -13.65 -11.58
CA ALA A 790 -13.48 -13.48 -12.91
C ALA A 790 -13.09 -14.84 -13.51
N THR A 791 -13.27 -14.98 -14.83
CA THR A 791 -12.73 -16.13 -15.58
C THR A 791 -11.22 -16.26 -15.34
N PRO A 792 -10.66 -17.48 -15.31
CA PRO A 792 -9.22 -17.65 -15.25
C PRO A 792 -8.49 -16.87 -16.36
N ASN A 793 -7.31 -16.33 -16.04
CA ASN A 793 -6.56 -15.38 -16.86
C ASN A 793 -7.31 -14.10 -17.29
N TRP A 794 -8.38 -13.67 -16.60
CA TRP A 794 -8.94 -12.33 -16.81
C TRP A 794 -7.89 -11.24 -16.49
N PRO A 795 -7.72 -10.18 -17.32
CA PRO A 795 -8.51 -9.84 -18.50
C PRO A 795 -7.98 -10.42 -19.83
N GLN A 796 -6.85 -11.12 -19.82
CA GLN A 796 -6.17 -11.64 -21.02
C GLN A 796 -7.03 -12.64 -21.80
N GLY A 797 -7.64 -13.60 -21.11
CA GLY A 797 -8.62 -14.54 -21.67
C GLY A 797 -8.49 -15.98 -21.18
N MET A 798 -9.61 -16.71 -21.17
CA MET A 798 -9.66 -18.12 -20.79
C MET A 798 -9.13 -19.01 -21.93
N LYS A 799 -8.46 -20.13 -21.60
CA LYS A 799 -7.96 -21.13 -22.58
C LYS A 799 -9.14 -21.71 -23.40
N SER A 800 -8.91 -22.08 -24.66
CA SER A 800 -9.93 -22.61 -25.56
C SER A 800 -10.47 -23.97 -25.10
N TYR A 801 -11.73 -24.27 -25.45
CA TYR A 801 -12.47 -25.48 -25.07
C TYR A 801 -12.58 -25.77 -23.55
N ARG A 802 -12.15 -24.85 -22.68
CA ARG A 802 -12.24 -25.03 -21.22
C ARG A 802 -13.61 -24.61 -20.68
N THR A 803 -14.02 -25.31 -19.63
CA THR A 803 -15.32 -25.17 -18.97
C THR A 803 -15.15 -24.86 -17.48
N LEU A 804 -16.06 -24.05 -16.96
CA LEU A 804 -15.92 -23.41 -15.65
C LEU A 804 -17.29 -23.35 -14.98
N SER A 805 -17.35 -23.66 -13.67
CA SER A 805 -18.54 -23.41 -12.85
C SER A 805 -18.20 -22.66 -11.56
N TRP A 806 -19.08 -21.76 -11.14
CA TRP A 806 -19.15 -21.29 -9.77
C TRP A 806 -20.42 -21.81 -9.10
N ILE A 807 -20.27 -22.54 -8.00
CA ILE A 807 -21.36 -22.92 -7.11
C ILE A 807 -21.52 -21.80 -6.09
N VAL A 808 -22.53 -20.95 -6.28
CA VAL A 808 -22.76 -19.76 -5.44
C VAL A 808 -23.85 -20.07 -4.40
N THR A 809 -23.43 -20.18 -3.13
CA THR A 809 -24.34 -20.42 -2.00
C THR A 809 -24.81 -19.09 -1.40
N LEU A 810 -26.10 -18.79 -1.48
CA LEU A 810 -26.68 -17.53 -0.97
C LEU A 810 -27.20 -17.68 0.47
N PRO A 811 -26.98 -16.69 1.37
CA PRO A 811 -27.59 -16.69 2.69
C PRO A 811 -29.12 -16.56 2.61
N ASN A 812 -29.85 -17.36 3.41
CA ASN A 812 -31.29 -17.63 3.25
C ASN A 812 -32.21 -16.39 3.16
N GLN A 813 -31.80 -15.23 3.70
CA GLN A 813 -32.55 -13.97 3.67
C GLN A 813 -32.27 -13.08 2.44
N TYR A 814 -31.43 -13.49 1.50
CA TYR A 814 -30.98 -12.66 0.36
C TYR A 814 -31.32 -13.27 -1.00
N LYS A 815 -31.30 -12.41 -2.02
CA LYS A 815 -31.30 -12.70 -3.46
C LYS A 815 -30.00 -12.15 -4.05
N ALA A 816 -29.49 -12.75 -5.13
CA ALA A 816 -28.35 -12.22 -5.86
C ALA A 816 -28.82 -11.41 -7.08
N GLN A 817 -28.26 -10.22 -7.27
CA GLN A 817 -28.28 -9.46 -8.51
C GLN A 817 -26.90 -9.68 -9.17
N LEU A 818 -26.91 -10.20 -10.40
CA LEU A 818 -25.74 -10.58 -11.19
C LEU A 818 -25.55 -9.56 -12.30
N ASN A 819 -24.40 -8.88 -12.31
CA ASN A 819 -24.03 -7.94 -13.35
C ASN A 819 -22.81 -8.46 -14.11
N PHE A 820 -22.89 -8.52 -15.44
CA PHE A 820 -21.90 -9.19 -16.29
C PHE A 820 -21.11 -8.20 -17.15
N ASN A 821 -19.77 -8.26 -17.09
CA ASN A 821 -18.86 -7.56 -17.99
C ASN A 821 -18.07 -8.61 -18.79
N VAL A 822 -18.39 -8.77 -20.08
CA VAL A 822 -17.95 -9.91 -20.90
C VAL A 822 -17.34 -9.44 -22.21
N THR A 823 -16.14 -9.96 -22.52
CA THR A 823 -15.56 -9.91 -23.86
C THR A 823 -15.94 -11.19 -24.60
N GLN A 824 -16.89 -11.09 -25.53
CA GLN A 824 -17.20 -12.17 -26.47
C GLN A 824 -16.09 -12.27 -27.55
N PRO A 825 -15.54 -13.46 -27.84
CA PRO A 825 -14.76 -13.72 -29.05
C PRO A 825 -15.69 -13.94 -30.25
N GLN A 826 -15.11 -14.17 -31.43
CA GLN A 826 -15.78 -14.87 -32.52
C GLN A 826 -15.28 -16.31 -32.54
N CYS A 827 -16.18 -17.30 -32.51
CA CYS A 827 -15.78 -18.71 -32.46
C CYS A 827 -15.54 -19.30 -33.87
N LYS A 828 -14.40 -19.97 -34.05
CA LYS A 828 -14.08 -20.80 -35.22
C LYS A 828 -14.74 -22.19 -35.10
N GLU A 829 -14.70 -22.78 -33.91
CA GLU A 829 -15.31 -24.08 -33.61
C GLU A 829 -15.79 -24.11 -32.15
N GLY A 830 -16.98 -24.67 -31.93
CA GLY A 830 -17.72 -24.56 -30.67
C GLY A 830 -18.39 -23.17 -30.50
N HIS A 831 -18.95 -22.93 -29.32
CA HIS A 831 -19.62 -21.66 -28.96
C HIS A 831 -19.21 -21.21 -27.55
N THR A 832 -19.18 -19.90 -27.30
CA THR A 832 -19.20 -19.40 -25.91
C THR A 832 -20.59 -19.56 -25.31
N GLY A 833 -20.64 -19.77 -23.99
CA GLY A 833 -21.88 -19.90 -23.25
C GLY A 833 -21.73 -19.35 -21.83
N ILE A 834 -22.75 -18.65 -21.33
CA ILE A 834 -22.89 -18.23 -19.93
C ILE A 834 -24.28 -18.62 -19.43
N ASP A 835 -24.33 -19.57 -18.51
CA ASP A 835 -25.55 -20.19 -18.01
C ASP A 835 -25.73 -19.94 -16.50
N VAL A 836 -26.95 -19.59 -16.07
CA VAL A 836 -27.32 -19.47 -14.64
C VAL A 836 -28.46 -20.42 -14.34
N ARG A 837 -28.25 -21.39 -13.43
CA ARG A 837 -29.19 -22.46 -13.10
C ARG A 837 -29.36 -22.59 -11.58
N THR A 838 -30.58 -22.61 -11.04
CA THR A 838 -30.79 -22.74 -9.58
C THR A 838 -30.36 -24.13 -9.07
N ILE A 839 -29.84 -24.22 -7.84
CA ILE A 839 -29.34 -25.51 -7.30
C ILE A 839 -30.50 -26.45 -6.95
N GLU A 840 -31.52 -25.96 -6.24
CA GLU A 840 -32.61 -26.80 -5.71
C GLU A 840 -33.52 -27.33 -6.83
N ASN A 841 -33.96 -26.45 -7.72
CA ASN A 841 -34.96 -26.77 -8.76
C ASN A 841 -34.36 -27.01 -10.16
N ARG A 842 -33.04 -26.84 -10.34
CA ARG A 842 -32.32 -26.89 -11.64
C ARG A 842 -32.94 -25.98 -12.71
N GLU A 843 -33.56 -24.89 -12.29
CA GLU A 843 -34.27 -23.97 -13.17
C GLU A 843 -33.26 -23.03 -13.88
N LEU A 844 -33.25 -23.07 -15.22
CA LEU A 844 -32.45 -22.16 -16.04
C LEU A 844 -33.03 -20.74 -15.95
N LYS A 845 -32.28 -19.80 -15.38
CA LYS A 845 -32.67 -18.38 -15.23
C LYS A 845 -32.10 -17.49 -16.33
N LEU A 846 -30.95 -17.86 -16.87
CA LEU A 846 -30.24 -17.12 -17.92
C LEU A 846 -29.40 -18.10 -18.73
N SER A 847 -29.32 -17.88 -20.04
CA SER A 847 -28.37 -18.49 -20.95
C SER A 847 -28.00 -17.43 -22.00
N ILE A 848 -26.71 -17.22 -22.25
CA ILE A 848 -26.18 -16.24 -23.21
C ILE A 848 -25.16 -16.97 -24.09
N SER A 849 -25.37 -16.97 -25.41
CA SER A 849 -24.40 -17.43 -26.41
C SER A 849 -23.58 -16.28 -26.98
N GLU A 850 -22.62 -16.58 -27.87
CA GLU A 850 -21.82 -15.57 -28.60
C GLU A 850 -22.67 -14.53 -29.38
N ASN A 851 -23.88 -14.91 -29.81
CA ASN A 851 -24.74 -14.12 -30.69
C ASN A 851 -25.80 -13.28 -29.93
N ASP A 852 -25.95 -13.49 -28.62
CA ASP A 852 -27.02 -12.87 -27.83
C ASP A 852 -26.64 -11.45 -27.37
N PRO A 853 -27.62 -10.52 -27.26
CA PRO A 853 -27.38 -9.20 -26.72
C PRO A 853 -26.97 -9.28 -25.24
N LEU A 854 -25.95 -8.50 -24.85
CA LEU A 854 -25.40 -8.54 -23.50
C LEU A 854 -26.44 -8.14 -22.44
N VAL A 855 -26.92 -9.13 -21.69
CA VAL A 855 -27.83 -8.90 -20.55
C VAL A 855 -27.04 -8.29 -19.40
N VAL A 856 -27.31 -7.02 -19.10
CA VAL A 856 -26.55 -6.23 -18.12
C VAL A 856 -26.77 -6.71 -16.69
N GLU A 857 -28.00 -7.10 -16.33
CA GLU A 857 -28.36 -7.54 -14.98
C GLU A 857 -29.33 -8.75 -14.97
N GLN A 858 -29.15 -9.68 -14.03
CA GLN A 858 -30.06 -10.81 -13.77
C GLN A 858 -30.28 -10.99 -12.26
N LEU A 859 -31.54 -11.15 -11.83
CA LEU A 859 -31.88 -11.43 -10.42
C LEU A 859 -32.14 -12.93 -10.18
N VAL A 860 -31.57 -13.49 -9.10
CA VAL A 860 -31.72 -14.90 -8.70
C VAL A 860 -32.11 -15.01 -7.22
N GLY A 861 -33.14 -15.79 -6.91
CA GLY A 861 -33.75 -15.85 -5.58
C GLY A 861 -33.19 -16.91 -4.62
N GLU A 862 -32.37 -17.82 -5.13
CA GLU A 862 -31.89 -19.06 -4.51
C GLU A 862 -30.41 -19.25 -4.88
N SER A 863 -29.70 -20.15 -4.19
CA SER A 863 -28.34 -20.55 -4.57
C SER A 863 -28.32 -21.13 -6.00
N PHE A 864 -27.26 -20.87 -6.75
CA PHE A 864 -27.19 -21.16 -8.19
C PHE A 864 -25.80 -21.63 -8.65
N TYR A 865 -25.80 -22.38 -9.74
CA TYR A 865 -24.65 -22.61 -10.60
C TYR A 865 -24.56 -21.45 -11.60
N LEU A 866 -23.37 -20.86 -11.73
CA LEU A 866 -22.98 -20.01 -12.85
C LEU A 866 -21.96 -20.79 -13.66
N ASN A 867 -22.34 -21.26 -14.86
CA ASN A 867 -21.47 -22.03 -15.74
C ASN A 867 -21.01 -21.16 -16.91
N MET A 868 -19.75 -21.30 -17.31
CA MET A 868 -19.19 -20.65 -18.50
C MET A 868 -18.36 -21.63 -19.33
N SER A 869 -18.47 -21.53 -20.66
CA SER A 869 -17.70 -22.33 -21.62
C SER A 869 -17.03 -21.44 -22.66
N ASN A 870 -15.81 -21.79 -23.05
CA ASN A 870 -15.09 -21.12 -24.14
C ASN A 870 -14.95 -22.04 -25.37
N CYS A 871 -14.95 -21.43 -26.55
CA CYS A 871 -14.77 -22.07 -27.85
C CYS A 871 -13.28 -22.04 -28.30
N GLU A 872 -13.01 -22.33 -29.57
CA GLU A 872 -11.78 -21.91 -30.23
C GLU A 872 -11.99 -20.50 -30.83
N PRO A 873 -11.30 -19.45 -30.34
CA PRO A 873 -11.49 -18.09 -30.84
C PRO A 873 -10.74 -17.83 -32.14
N GLU A 874 -11.42 -17.28 -33.14
CA GLU A 874 -10.80 -16.69 -34.33
C GLU A 874 -10.32 -15.26 -34.07
N THR A 875 -11.13 -14.45 -33.37
CA THR A 875 -10.76 -13.09 -32.95
C THR A 875 -11.16 -12.81 -31.50
N ARG A 876 -10.32 -11.99 -30.82
CA ARG A 876 -10.36 -11.70 -29.37
C ARG A 876 -10.23 -12.97 -28.52
N GLN A 877 -10.39 -12.85 -27.20
CA GLN A 877 -10.45 -14.01 -26.29
C GLN A 877 -11.67 -13.86 -25.38
N PHE A 878 -12.26 -14.98 -24.97
CA PHE A 878 -13.34 -14.97 -23.99
C PHE A 878 -12.79 -14.58 -22.61
N SER A 879 -13.30 -13.49 -22.04
CA SER A 879 -13.04 -13.10 -20.67
C SER A 879 -14.29 -12.50 -20.04
N ALA A 880 -14.61 -12.89 -18.81
CA ALA A 880 -15.79 -12.39 -18.11
C ALA A 880 -15.45 -12.03 -16.65
N LEU A 881 -16.02 -10.92 -16.20
CA LEU A 881 -16.07 -10.49 -14.80
C LEU A 881 -17.54 -10.38 -14.40
N THR A 882 -17.94 -11.14 -13.39
CA THR A 882 -19.29 -11.14 -12.83
C THR A 882 -19.27 -10.48 -11.45
N THR A 883 -20.13 -9.49 -11.24
CA THR A 883 -20.35 -8.86 -9.93
C THR A 883 -21.64 -9.39 -9.33
N ILE A 884 -21.57 -9.85 -8.07
CA ILE A 884 -22.70 -10.36 -7.30
C ILE A 884 -23.02 -9.39 -6.18
N ASN A 885 -24.20 -8.76 -6.25
CA ASN A 885 -24.75 -7.89 -5.21
C ASN A 885 -25.87 -8.61 -4.46
N LEU A 886 -25.85 -8.60 -3.12
CA LEU A 886 -26.90 -9.24 -2.31
C LEU A 886 -28.03 -8.27 -1.93
N GLN A 887 -29.25 -8.55 -2.38
CA GLN A 887 -30.47 -7.83 -2.04
C GLN A 887 -31.30 -8.59 -1.00
N ARG A 888 -31.77 -7.93 0.07
CA ARG A 888 -32.54 -8.62 1.13
C ARG A 888 -33.97 -8.93 0.71
N LYS A 889 -34.44 -10.16 0.97
CA LYS A 889 -35.82 -10.62 0.68
C LYS A 889 -36.83 -9.86 1.54
N GLN A 890 -37.70 -9.06 0.91
CA GLN A 890 -38.86 -8.45 1.57
C GLN A 890 -40.03 -9.44 1.61
N ASN A 891 -40.56 -9.71 2.80
CA ASN A 891 -41.67 -10.64 3.02
C ASN A 891 -43.01 -9.89 3.11
N PHE A 892 -43.78 -9.83 2.03
CA PHE A 892 -45.08 -9.15 1.98
C PHE A 892 -46.23 -9.90 2.68
N LEU A 893 -46.02 -11.14 3.10
CA LEU A 893 -47.05 -12.01 3.72
C LEU A 893 -47.79 -11.37 4.93
N PRO A 894 -47.12 -10.67 5.88
CA PRO A 894 -47.81 -10.03 7.00
C PRO A 894 -48.74 -8.89 6.56
N ILE A 895 -48.36 -8.16 5.50
CA ILE A 895 -49.13 -7.03 4.96
C ILE A 895 -50.42 -7.54 4.30
N VAL A 896 -50.32 -8.61 3.49
CA VAL A 896 -51.48 -9.26 2.86
C VAL A 896 -52.44 -9.83 3.92
N LEU A 897 -51.92 -10.46 4.96
CA LEU A 897 -52.73 -10.96 6.09
C LEU A 897 -53.43 -9.81 6.82
N GLY A 898 -52.72 -8.73 7.15
CA GLY A 898 -53.29 -7.54 7.79
C GLY A 898 -54.45 -6.92 6.98
N ILE A 899 -54.25 -6.74 5.67
CA ILE A 899 -55.30 -6.23 4.76
C ILE A 899 -56.51 -7.17 4.75
N SER A 900 -56.31 -8.49 4.67
CA SER A 900 -57.42 -9.45 4.67
C SER A 900 -58.24 -9.42 5.97
N GLY A 901 -57.57 -9.25 7.12
CA GLY A 901 -58.23 -9.11 8.42
C GLY A 901 -59.02 -7.80 8.54
N ALA A 902 -58.46 -6.69 8.07
CA ALA A 902 -59.12 -5.38 8.07
C ALA A 902 -60.40 -5.38 7.22
N ILE A 903 -60.37 -5.98 6.02
CA ILE A 903 -61.56 -6.12 5.15
C ILE A 903 -62.65 -6.94 5.85
N LEU A 904 -62.28 -8.06 6.47
CA LEU A 904 -63.24 -8.95 7.15
C LEU A 904 -63.88 -8.26 8.38
N PHE A 905 -63.10 -7.47 9.11
CA PHE A 905 -63.61 -6.64 10.21
C PHE A 905 -64.55 -5.53 9.72
N LEU A 906 -64.23 -4.86 8.60
CA LEU A 906 -65.09 -3.84 8.00
C LEU A 906 -66.46 -4.40 7.57
N LEU A 907 -66.47 -5.61 6.99
CA LEU A 907 -67.71 -6.32 6.64
C LEU A 907 -68.58 -6.65 7.87
N LEU A 908 -67.96 -7.05 8.99
CA LEU A 908 -68.67 -7.27 10.26
C LEU A 908 -69.27 -5.96 10.82
N VAL A 909 -68.51 -4.86 10.78
CA VAL A 909 -69.02 -3.54 11.19
C VAL A 909 -70.18 -3.09 10.31
N LEU A 910 -70.09 -3.26 8.99
CA LEU A 910 -71.18 -2.97 8.05
C LEU A 910 -72.44 -3.81 8.34
N ALA A 911 -72.28 -5.10 8.66
CA ALA A 911 -73.41 -5.96 9.06
C ALA A 911 -74.08 -5.46 10.35
N VAL A 912 -73.30 -5.09 11.37
CA VAL A 912 -73.82 -4.52 12.63
C VAL A 912 -74.53 -3.17 12.38
N VAL A 913 -73.95 -2.28 11.58
CA VAL A 913 -74.57 -1.00 11.20
C VAL A 913 -75.87 -1.22 10.42
N CYS A 914 -75.94 -2.20 9.52
CA CYS A 914 -77.17 -2.59 8.84
C CYS A 914 -78.24 -3.07 9.84
N ILE A 915 -77.89 -3.90 10.82
CA ILE A 915 -78.81 -4.35 11.87
C ILE A 915 -79.31 -3.17 12.72
N VAL A 916 -78.41 -2.30 13.18
CA VAL A 916 -78.74 -1.14 14.03
C VAL A 916 -79.60 -0.11 13.28
N THR A 917 -79.29 0.19 12.03
CA THR A 917 -80.10 1.13 11.21
C THR A 917 -81.49 0.56 10.90
N LYS A 918 -81.60 -0.74 10.60
CA LYS A 918 -82.89 -1.44 10.44
C LYS A 918 -83.73 -1.36 11.73
N LYS A 919 -83.09 -1.54 12.89
CA LYS A 919 -83.72 -1.39 14.23
C LYS A 919 -84.16 0.06 14.50
N LYS A 920 -83.33 1.05 14.17
CA LYS A 920 -83.59 2.49 14.39
C LYS A 920 -84.65 3.07 13.45
N LYS A 921 -84.78 2.54 12.22
CA LYS A 921 -85.81 2.97 11.23
C LYS A 921 -87.23 2.60 11.67
N ASN A 922 -87.40 1.50 12.42
CA ASN A 922 -88.70 1.10 12.97
C ASN A 922 -89.20 2.00 14.12
N GLN A 923 -88.36 2.85 14.71
CA GLN A 923 -88.68 3.58 15.94
C GLN A 923 -89.10 5.06 15.72
N LYS A 924 -89.03 5.58 14.48
CA LYS A 924 -89.37 6.99 14.16
C LYS A 924 -90.72 7.20 13.46
N ARG A 925 -91.51 6.15 13.21
CA ARG A 925 -92.83 6.23 12.57
C ARG A 925 -93.96 6.33 13.62
N ASN A 926 -94.00 7.42 14.40
CA ASN A 926 -95.21 7.86 15.15
C ASN A 926 -95.01 9.20 15.92
N ARG A 927 -95.30 10.34 15.28
CA ARG A 927 -96.05 11.48 15.86
C ARG A 927 -96.34 12.54 14.78
N GLY A 928 -97.44 13.27 14.95
CA GLY A 928 -97.99 14.20 13.96
C GLY A 928 -97.33 15.59 13.90
N SER A 929 -97.77 16.38 12.93
CA SER A 929 -97.21 17.67 12.51
C SER A 929 -98.10 18.87 12.87
N SER A 930 -97.62 20.09 12.53
CA SER A 930 -98.40 21.36 12.40
C SER A 930 -98.68 22.12 13.71
N ILE A 931 -98.82 23.47 13.75
CA ILE A 931 -98.71 24.50 12.69
C ILE A 931 -98.46 25.94 13.25
N TYR A 932 -97.97 26.85 12.39
CA TYR A 932 -98.00 28.34 12.46
C TYR A 932 -97.16 29.17 13.47
N MET A 933 -96.84 30.38 12.99
CA MET A 933 -96.41 31.58 13.74
C MET A 933 -97.58 32.60 13.79
N PRO A 934 -97.53 33.63 14.67
CA PRO A 934 -97.20 34.97 14.16
C PRO A 934 -96.34 35.83 15.13
N LYS A 935 -96.02 37.08 14.71
CA LYS A 935 -95.13 38.03 15.40
C LYS A 935 -95.86 38.95 16.40
N GLY A 936 -95.14 39.49 17.40
CA GLY A 936 -95.55 40.64 18.21
C GLY A 936 -94.46 41.07 19.22
N ASN A 937 -94.13 42.37 19.27
CA ASN A 937 -93.09 42.95 20.14
C ASN A 937 -93.69 43.98 21.13
N ILE A 938 -92.90 44.40 22.16
CA ILE A 938 -92.62 45.80 22.61
C ILE A 938 -92.51 45.96 24.16
N PHE A 939 -91.40 46.58 24.62
CA PHE A 939 -91.03 47.18 25.95
C PHE A 939 -91.32 46.41 27.27
N ARG A 940 -90.35 46.15 28.18
CA ARG A 940 -89.41 47.00 29.00
C ARG A 940 -90.03 47.71 30.20
N PRO A 941 -89.28 48.01 31.29
CA PRO A 941 -87.91 47.59 31.65
C PRO A 941 -87.96 46.52 32.78
N SER A 942 -87.01 46.24 33.69
CA SER A 942 -85.61 46.66 33.97
C SER A 942 -84.82 45.40 34.50
N ASP A 943 -83.66 45.37 35.19
CA ASP A 943 -82.76 46.38 35.79
C ASP A 943 -81.29 45.90 35.99
N MET A 944 -80.51 46.65 36.78
CA MET A 944 -79.19 46.44 37.43
C MET A 944 -78.51 45.04 37.41
N HIS A 945 -77.20 44.91 37.12
CA HIS A 945 -76.26 45.89 36.55
C HIS A 945 -74.99 45.21 35.95
N PHE A 946 -74.72 45.47 34.65
CA PHE A 946 -73.40 45.63 34.01
C PHE A 946 -72.43 44.42 33.89
N THR A 947 -71.67 44.23 32.79
CA THR A 947 -71.39 45.13 31.64
C THR A 947 -71.23 44.36 30.30
N LYS A 948 -71.96 44.81 29.24
CA LYS A 948 -71.62 44.80 27.78
C LYS A 948 -71.09 43.49 27.13
N THR A 949 -71.62 42.90 26.03
CA THR A 949 -72.56 43.31 24.94
C THR A 949 -72.19 44.63 24.23
N ARG A 950 -72.25 44.77 22.89
CA ARG A 950 -73.25 44.31 21.91
C ARG A 950 -72.73 44.61 20.47
N SER A 951 -73.47 44.17 19.45
CA SER A 951 -73.59 44.74 18.08
C SER A 951 -72.36 44.62 17.17
N GLU A 952 -72.44 44.11 15.94
CA GLU A 952 -73.39 44.24 14.80
C GLU A 952 -72.81 45.14 13.71
N ASN A 953 -73.11 44.76 12.47
CA ASN A 953 -72.90 45.46 11.21
C ASN A 953 -71.47 45.54 10.66
N GLU A 954 -71.42 45.53 9.33
CA GLU A 954 -70.38 46.15 8.53
C GLU A 954 -70.17 47.60 9.02
N SER A 955 -68.98 48.18 8.94
CA SER A 955 -68.35 48.48 7.66
C SER A 955 -67.01 49.20 7.87
N HIS A 956 -66.16 49.12 6.86
CA HIS A 956 -65.06 50.06 6.58
C HIS A 956 -63.86 50.13 7.54
N VAL A 957 -62.69 50.61 7.08
CA VAL A 957 -62.00 50.41 5.79
C VAL A 957 -60.56 50.90 5.94
N TYR A 958 -59.57 50.15 5.42
CA TYR A 958 -58.15 50.53 5.30
C TYR A 958 -57.50 50.96 6.65
N ASP A 959 -56.21 51.25 6.79
CA ASP A 959 -55.00 51.18 5.96
C ASP A 959 -53.85 50.76 6.91
N SER A 960 -52.65 50.29 6.57
CA SER A 960 -51.90 50.03 5.32
C SER A 960 -50.74 49.06 5.72
N ILE A 961 -49.85 48.50 4.90
CA ILE A 961 -49.40 48.79 3.53
C ILE A 961 -49.39 47.47 2.72
N ASP A 962 -49.64 47.58 1.41
CA ASP A 962 -49.79 46.51 0.42
C ASP A 962 -48.64 46.55 -0.63
N GLU A 963 -48.86 45.95 -1.81
CA GLU A 963 -48.04 45.93 -3.05
C GLU A 963 -47.05 44.74 -3.18
N THR A 964 -46.93 44.03 -4.31
CA THR A 964 -47.60 44.04 -5.65
C THR A 964 -47.28 42.70 -6.38
N MET A 965 -47.86 42.28 -7.52
CA MET A 965 -49.25 42.31 -8.06
C MET A 965 -49.37 41.38 -9.30
N VAL A 966 -50.56 40.77 -9.48
CA VAL A 966 -51.39 40.62 -10.73
C VAL A 966 -50.73 40.39 -12.12
N TYR A 967 -51.19 39.36 -12.86
CA TYR A 967 -51.97 39.35 -14.14
C TYR A 967 -52.09 37.89 -14.65
N GLY A 968 -52.96 37.48 -15.59
CA GLY A 968 -54.02 38.14 -16.37
C GLY A 968 -54.36 37.28 -17.62
N HIS A 969 -55.64 37.16 -18.03
CA HIS A 969 -56.05 36.21 -19.08
C HIS A 969 -55.80 36.69 -20.52
N LEU A 970 -55.40 35.78 -21.44
CA LEU A 970 -55.95 35.64 -22.81
C LEU A 970 -55.42 34.38 -23.55
N LEU A 971 -56.00 34.10 -24.73
CA LEU A 971 -55.76 33.04 -25.73
C LEU A 971 -54.26 32.84 -26.09
N SER A 972 -53.74 31.69 -26.57
CA SER A 972 -54.33 30.46 -27.19
C SER A 972 -53.35 29.27 -27.15
N ASN A 973 -53.82 28.04 -27.45
CA ASN A 973 -53.14 26.87 -28.12
C ASN A 973 -51.66 26.52 -27.75
N SER A 974 -51.22 25.28 -27.55
CA SER A 974 -51.77 23.91 -27.79
C SER A 974 -50.66 22.89 -27.40
N SER A 975 -50.82 21.57 -27.15
CA SER A 975 -51.97 20.64 -27.20
C SER A 975 -51.58 19.22 -26.69
N HIS A 976 -52.46 18.55 -25.93
CA HIS A 976 -52.45 17.11 -25.53
C HIS A 976 -51.28 16.61 -24.64
N GLY A 977 -51.49 15.74 -23.64
CA GLY A 977 -52.75 15.23 -23.07
C GLY A 977 -52.54 14.08 -22.07
N GLU A 978 -53.53 13.83 -21.20
CA GLU A 978 -53.81 12.59 -20.43
C GLU A 978 -52.74 12.05 -19.43
N ALA A 979 -53.06 11.61 -18.21
CA ALA A 979 -54.30 11.69 -17.41
C ALA A 979 -54.03 11.55 -15.88
N PHE A 980 -55.03 11.94 -15.08
CA PHE A 980 -55.18 11.79 -13.62
C PHE A 980 -55.22 10.32 -13.12
N PRO A 981 -55.24 10.02 -11.79
CA PRO A 981 -55.00 10.88 -10.61
C PRO A 981 -54.06 10.29 -9.52
N ASP A 982 -53.72 11.15 -8.56
CA ASP A 982 -53.97 11.07 -7.09
C ASP A 982 -54.65 9.79 -6.50
N GLN A 983 -54.57 9.48 -5.18
CA GLN A 983 -54.38 10.40 -4.04
C GLN A 983 -53.86 9.77 -2.73
N TYR A 984 -53.37 10.65 -1.86
CA TYR A 984 -52.82 10.47 -0.50
C TYR A 984 -53.75 9.89 0.59
N ASN A 985 -53.09 9.54 1.71
CA ASN A 985 -53.53 9.30 3.11
C ASN A 985 -53.67 7.82 3.51
N GLY A 986 -53.22 7.32 4.67
CA GLY A 986 -53.10 7.91 6.02
C GLY A 986 -54.24 7.36 6.91
N ILE A 987 -54.12 6.96 8.19
CA ILE A 987 -53.06 7.12 9.21
C ILE A 987 -53.32 6.10 10.38
N GLN A 988 -52.27 5.55 11.04
CA GLN A 988 -52.28 4.88 12.39
C GLN A 988 -53.21 3.62 12.60
N THR A 989 -53.21 2.80 13.68
CA THR A 989 -52.48 2.77 14.99
C THR A 989 -52.36 1.32 15.59
N ASP A 990 -51.29 1.09 16.37
CA ASP A 990 -51.20 0.35 17.68
C ASP A 990 -51.35 -1.18 17.94
N THR A 991 -50.71 -1.56 19.06
CA THR A 991 -50.91 -2.69 20.02
C THR A 991 -50.31 -4.10 19.89
N TYR A 992 -49.97 -4.65 21.08
CA TYR A 992 -49.20 -5.86 21.39
C TYR A 992 -49.99 -7.18 21.41
N ARG A 993 -49.26 -8.32 21.29
CA ARG A 993 -49.53 -9.54 22.10
C ARG A 993 -48.28 -10.43 22.27
N THR A 994 -48.30 -11.31 23.27
CA THR A 994 -47.10 -11.95 23.86
C THR A 994 -47.11 -13.49 23.88
N PHE A 995 -45.91 -14.01 24.14
CA PHE A 995 -45.43 -15.39 24.33
C PHE A 995 -46.38 -16.42 25.01
N THR A 996 -46.23 -17.69 24.65
CA THR A 996 -46.71 -18.87 25.41
C THR A 996 -45.80 -20.10 25.18
N GLY A 997 -45.39 -20.77 26.27
CA GLY A 997 -44.72 -22.10 26.25
C GLY A 997 -45.72 -23.26 26.41
N PRO A 998 -45.29 -24.52 26.65
CA PRO A 998 -44.27 -24.92 27.64
C PRO A 998 -43.23 -25.97 27.13
N ALA A 999 -42.60 -26.72 28.05
CA ALA A 999 -41.36 -27.48 27.83
C ALA A 999 -41.51 -29.02 27.86
N ASP A 1000 -40.51 -29.73 27.31
CA ASP A 1000 -39.69 -30.74 28.02
C ASP A 1000 -38.57 -31.31 27.13
N GLY A 1001 -37.47 -31.87 27.69
CA GLY A 1001 -36.52 -32.72 26.93
C GLY A 1001 -35.00 -32.59 27.15
N ALA A 1002 -34.50 -32.87 28.36
CA ALA A 1002 -33.15 -33.38 28.73
C ALA A 1002 -31.84 -32.89 28.02
N LEU A 1003 -30.84 -32.52 28.85
CA LEU A 1003 -29.42 -32.36 28.46
C LEU A 1003 -28.56 -33.57 28.87
N PRO A 1004 -27.46 -33.90 28.15
CA PRO A 1004 -26.50 -34.93 28.58
C PRO A 1004 -25.55 -34.42 29.67
N VAL A 1005 -25.06 -35.35 30.51
CA VAL A 1005 -24.26 -35.09 31.71
C VAL A 1005 -22.77 -35.36 31.46
N ILE A 1006 -21.90 -34.43 31.89
CA ILE A 1006 -20.44 -34.64 32.01
C ILE A 1006 -20.13 -35.16 33.42
N LYS A 1007 -19.16 -36.08 33.55
CA LYS A 1007 -18.66 -36.59 34.84
C LYS A 1007 -17.17 -36.31 34.99
N GLU A 1008 -16.76 -35.89 36.18
CA GLU A 1008 -15.37 -35.88 36.65
C GLU A 1008 -15.03 -37.17 37.42
N PRO A 1009 -13.73 -37.47 37.56
CA PRO A 1009 -13.22 -38.03 38.82
C PRO A 1009 -11.90 -37.41 39.32
N ASP A 1010 -11.85 -37.21 40.65
CA ASP A 1010 -10.73 -36.89 41.55
C ASP A 1010 -9.59 -37.95 41.64
N PRO A 1011 -8.48 -37.76 42.39
CA PRO A 1011 -7.81 -36.53 42.89
C PRO A 1011 -6.25 -36.52 42.79
N GLN A 1012 -5.63 -35.48 43.37
CA GLN A 1012 -4.18 -35.27 43.67
C GLN A 1012 -3.62 -36.19 44.79
N PRO A 1013 -2.27 -36.32 45.04
CA PRO A 1013 -1.41 -35.24 45.60
C PRO A 1013 0.11 -35.25 45.26
N GLY A 1014 0.85 -34.21 45.67
CA GLY A 1014 2.33 -34.16 45.57
C GLY A 1014 3.02 -32.82 45.90
N ASP A 1015 2.92 -32.32 47.13
CA ASP A 1015 3.45 -30.99 47.52
C ASP A 1015 4.98 -30.83 47.56
N LYS A 1016 5.44 -29.62 47.18
CA LYS A 1016 6.34 -28.80 48.04
C LYS A 1016 6.43 -27.33 47.59
N MET A 1017 6.19 -26.42 48.53
CA MET A 1017 6.36 -24.97 48.37
C MET A 1017 7.84 -24.56 48.46
N PHE A 1018 8.20 -23.46 47.78
CA PHE A 1018 8.83 -22.27 48.39
C PHE A 1018 8.71 -21.06 47.44
N MET A 1019 8.34 -19.89 47.98
CA MET A 1019 8.50 -18.57 47.34
C MET A 1019 9.78 -17.92 47.96
N ASP A 1020 10.43 -16.87 47.45
CA ASP A 1020 10.11 -15.71 46.60
C ASP A 1020 11.46 -15.18 46.00
N PRO A 1021 11.55 -14.07 45.24
CA PRO A 1021 10.62 -13.39 44.34
C PRO A 1021 11.24 -13.19 42.92
N SER A 1022 10.61 -12.37 42.05
CA SER A 1022 11.16 -11.99 40.72
C SER A 1022 11.68 -10.54 40.66
N GLU A 1023 12.91 -10.32 40.16
CA GLU A 1023 13.47 -8.96 39.96
C GLU A 1023 13.78 -8.59 38.49
N THR A 1024 13.22 -7.45 38.08
CA THR A 1024 13.70 -6.49 37.05
C THR A 1024 13.68 -6.85 35.54
N PHE A 1025 13.10 -5.93 34.77
CA PHE A 1025 13.23 -5.79 33.31
C PHE A 1025 14.60 -5.20 32.94
N ILE A 1026 15.29 -5.74 31.92
CA ILE A 1026 16.22 -4.98 31.07
C ILE A 1026 16.07 -5.43 29.60
N PRO A 1027 15.77 -4.53 28.64
CA PRO A 1027 15.70 -4.87 27.22
C PRO A 1027 17.08 -4.91 26.54
N SER A 1028 17.29 -5.84 25.61
CA SER A 1028 18.54 -5.99 24.87
C SER A 1028 18.72 -4.95 23.75
N ARG A 1029 19.83 -4.19 23.78
CA ARG A 1029 20.23 -3.24 22.73
C ARG A 1029 20.80 -3.94 21.47
N PRO A 1030 20.72 -3.32 20.27
CA PRO A 1030 21.23 -3.90 19.03
C PRO A 1030 22.76 -3.74 18.90
N ARG A 1031 23.38 -4.53 18.00
CA ARG A 1031 24.80 -4.45 17.65
C ARG A 1031 25.01 -3.71 16.32
N THR A 1032 25.88 -2.72 16.31
CA THR A 1032 26.53 -2.17 15.10
C THR A 1032 27.87 -2.89 14.84
N PRO A 1033 28.38 -2.90 13.59
CA PRO A 1033 29.66 -3.53 13.27
C PRO A 1033 30.85 -2.68 13.73
N ILE A 1034 31.87 -3.31 14.29
CA ILE A 1034 33.09 -2.65 14.76
C ILE A 1034 34.20 -2.76 13.71
N ASN A 1035 34.62 -1.61 13.19
CA ASN A 1035 35.83 -1.46 12.40
C ASN A 1035 37.06 -1.60 13.32
N ARG A 1036 38.15 -2.22 12.86
CA ARG A 1036 39.37 -2.44 13.68
C ARG A 1036 40.59 -1.73 13.11
N GLN A 1037 41.02 -0.70 13.83
CA GLN A 1037 42.38 -0.17 13.77
C GLN A 1037 43.27 -0.84 14.83
N ASP A 1038 44.55 -0.51 14.78
CA ASP A 1038 45.68 -1.26 15.33
C ASP A 1038 45.68 -1.39 16.87
N SER A 1039 46.33 -2.44 17.37
CA SER A 1039 46.77 -2.53 18.77
C SER A 1039 47.97 -3.48 18.88
N LEU A 1040 48.96 -3.05 19.67
CA LEU A 1040 50.26 -3.71 19.79
C LEU A 1040 50.26 -4.88 20.79
N GLY A 1041 51.05 -5.90 20.45
CA GLY A 1041 51.91 -6.62 21.40
C GLY A 1041 51.29 -7.30 22.62
N PHE A 1042 51.02 -8.60 22.49
CA PHE A 1042 51.29 -9.54 23.60
C PHE A 1042 51.81 -10.86 23.06
N GLN A 1043 53.04 -11.24 23.45
CA GLN A 1043 53.58 -12.58 23.20
C GLN A 1043 53.22 -13.48 24.39
N ASP A 1044 52.46 -14.56 24.20
CA ASP A 1044 52.40 -15.63 25.21
C ASP A 1044 53.55 -16.61 24.99
N ARG A 1045 54.46 -16.66 25.96
CA ARG A 1045 55.51 -17.68 26.04
C ARG A 1045 54.92 -18.96 26.63
N ARG A 1046 54.32 -19.82 25.79
CA ARG A 1046 54.17 -21.27 26.03
C ARG A 1046 53.65 -22.02 24.79
N MET A 1047 54.58 -22.43 23.92
CA MET A 1047 54.79 -23.83 23.54
C MET A 1047 56.06 -23.90 22.67
N ILE A 1048 56.99 -24.74 23.09
CA ILE A 1048 58.28 -25.01 22.44
C ILE A 1048 58.41 -26.54 22.34
N ASP A 1049 59.13 -26.99 21.31
CA ASP A 1049 59.52 -28.36 20.99
C ASP A 1049 58.41 -29.40 20.73
N ASN A 1050 58.39 -29.86 19.48
CA ASN A 1050 58.49 -31.29 19.18
C ASN A 1050 58.96 -31.47 17.72
N GLU A 1051 60.27 -31.54 17.51
CA GLU A 1051 60.81 -32.13 16.30
C GLU A 1051 60.73 -33.65 16.39
N LEU A 1052 60.13 -34.31 15.39
CA LEU A 1052 60.31 -35.74 15.15
C LEU A 1052 60.26 -36.01 13.65
N TYR A 1053 61.38 -36.48 13.11
CA TYR A 1053 61.63 -36.66 11.68
C TYR A 1053 61.64 -38.14 11.29
N THR A 1054 61.55 -38.40 9.98
CA THR A 1054 61.83 -39.68 9.29
C THR A 1054 60.74 -40.78 9.35
N PHE A 1055 60.60 -41.72 8.40
CA PHE A 1055 61.43 -42.10 7.22
C PHE A 1055 60.58 -42.56 6.00
N LYS A 1056 61.15 -42.32 4.79
CA LYS A 1056 61.13 -43.16 3.56
C LYS A 1056 59.82 -43.68 2.94
N THR A 1057 59.66 -43.34 1.67
CA THR A 1057 59.74 -44.34 0.57
C THR A 1057 60.54 -43.76 -0.61
N THR A 1058 61.19 -44.62 -1.40
CA THR A 1058 62.09 -44.26 -2.51
C THR A 1058 61.91 -45.24 -3.67
N GLY A 1059 61.97 -44.76 -4.92
CA GLY A 1059 61.88 -45.60 -6.12
C GLY A 1059 61.30 -44.86 -7.33
N ASP A 1060 62.18 -44.19 -8.08
CA ASP A 1060 62.48 -44.39 -9.51
C ASP A 1060 61.30 -44.48 -10.53
N ILE A 1061 61.08 -43.48 -11.41
CA ILE A 1061 61.87 -43.08 -12.60
C ILE A 1061 61.73 -44.05 -13.80
N ASN A 1062 60.94 -43.63 -14.82
CA ASN A 1062 61.16 -43.74 -16.28
C ASN A 1062 59.87 -43.26 -17.00
N THR A 1063 59.84 -42.24 -17.87
CA THR A 1063 60.43 -41.98 -19.22
C THR A 1063 59.64 -42.53 -20.43
N ILE A 1064 59.36 -41.62 -21.40
CA ILE A 1064 59.20 -41.81 -22.87
C ILE A 1064 57.82 -42.22 -23.48
N ARG A 1065 57.26 -41.26 -24.26
CA ARG A 1065 56.47 -41.31 -25.53
C ARG A 1065 55.14 -42.08 -25.68
N LEU A 1066 54.16 -41.33 -26.23
CA LEU A 1066 53.42 -41.60 -27.48
C LEU A 1066 53.47 -40.30 -28.32
N SER A 1067 54.11 -40.21 -29.51
CA SER A 1067 53.53 -40.41 -30.87
C SER A 1067 52.17 -39.70 -31.08
N ALA A 1068 52.03 -38.62 -31.87
CA ALA A 1068 52.32 -38.40 -33.32
C ALA A 1068 51.39 -39.22 -34.25
N ALA A 1069 50.75 -38.68 -35.29
CA ALA A 1069 50.71 -37.30 -35.86
C ALA A 1069 49.25 -36.98 -36.36
N ASP A 1070 48.87 -36.23 -37.42
CA ASP A 1070 49.56 -35.56 -38.56
C ASP A 1070 48.62 -34.54 -39.29
N MET A 1071 49.08 -33.94 -40.40
CA MET A 1071 48.35 -33.25 -41.50
C MET A 1071 47.70 -31.86 -41.31
N GLU A 1072 48.52 -30.83 -41.63
CA GLU A 1072 48.33 -29.70 -42.58
C GLU A 1072 47.10 -28.75 -42.63
N PRO A 1073 47.31 -27.46 -43.04
CA PRO A 1073 46.28 -26.43 -43.18
C PRO A 1073 45.80 -26.21 -44.64
N ILE A 1074 44.80 -25.34 -44.83
CA ILE A 1074 44.47 -24.70 -46.12
C ILE A 1074 43.80 -23.32 -45.87
N PRO A 1075 43.94 -22.31 -46.77
CA PRO A 1075 44.31 -20.97 -46.32
C PRO A 1075 43.32 -19.84 -46.66
N ASP A 1076 43.70 -18.60 -46.28
CA ASP A 1076 43.21 -17.37 -46.90
C ASP A 1076 43.52 -17.33 -48.41
N ASP A 1077 42.55 -16.92 -49.24
CA ASP A 1077 42.78 -15.80 -50.18
C ASP A 1077 41.47 -15.30 -50.85
N TYR A 1078 41.39 -13.97 -50.98
CA TYR A 1078 40.68 -13.12 -51.95
C TYR A 1078 39.63 -12.09 -51.48
N LEU A 1079 39.93 -10.84 -51.87
CA LEU A 1079 39.17 -9.57 -51.83
C LEU A 1079 39.12 -8.84 -50.48
#